data_AF-A0A946EKY0-F1
#
_entry.id   AF-A0A946EKY0-F1
#
_cell.length_a   1.000
_cell.length_b   1.000
_cell.length_c   1.000
_cell.angle_alpha   90.00
_cell.angle_beta   90.00
_cell.angle_gamma   90.00
#
_symmetry.space_group_name_H-M   'P 1'
#
loop_
_entity.id
_entity.type
_entity.pdbx_description
1 polymer ?
#
loop_
_entity_poly.entity_id
_entity_poly.type
_entity_poly.pdbx_seq_one_letter_code
_entity_poly.pdbx_strand_id
1 'polypeptide(L)'
;MTTTEDPKQTMLNLNRYRIWPGFLTLCWVMAATSVTLADITVCAGLPATLPISEDPANPTESTVTITIDETVVDVDVFVDITHDYIDDVSVDIVSPNGTTVRVHDQGGGSNDFINIIFDDQGPPNGSILWDSGCRMQPSGPGALSDLAGSGSAGEWTIRCLDSYAGGATGGLNDWCLNTFDSAVSSAVLGVDNLLCLDIGGTGNSDLSWTNPMIYDEIQVSIGGVLIDTLAGDATSYTAIGGGIGTTLEICLLPTIGAAVPCAPECCSITSQPMAPSIEICRTPGSVVGNTVPQTVDVITIVDDISIGDLQVQVDLNHPFVGDLTVDVIHSGTTVRLHNENGGAATTIEATFWDLGAAPGTIPINCGCPIQPTGPGTLSDYLGTSSLGDWSIVIDDVFTGGGPRIGSLDSWCIRAFEQGSVTQLNCSASSGSLTAEVTWTNPQGYDSFEIYADGNLEAIIADGTVTSYTTAPQTIPSTVLYCIFPQLVGEVIPPNCCTIDFLVQPISDLLAGSVPGTGELEVSWTNASVYDEVRIYVDGGLEGAVSGTASSWVSGPRPVPGTAVVCVEAFQNGNVSDLICKNTPLMVSRDVMVCREPGSPINQSVSPVSDFILMTNNMLIGDIDVLVDIRHPFVGDVIVDLSSPSGTSVTLHDLLGGADSDISVLYSNGAPANAAPYDCGCAMDASGPGTMADFINTSAQGPWVMTVEDIYPGAVATFDRWCLLIDGGCQTLPPQDVSASSDGTNITLNWTNPADYDEIQVIRDGLLLATGLPGTNTSFIDTPPAGTHEYQLVGFDFALGCSNTSLPTRAGVMITDVIWIGETGGDVLSGLTIADNLVQLGRSVMTIDSLDSNTIASTGIPEVLWCCLGTYPERYELTAADGILLSEIHTGDDGLNGSQERPAVAIYIESNDAWAYDAPTVFAQFDGVEDQNFGNVENGDDSLLQLVGVDSTHGLDLTALDAPYSQDSAGNDYTDRLVPCDQNPDLGGNQAGLIWLGSDPFVDYGVGVFYDSTIAPVISQSWELGGYGSDLMLLIPLYLAAMEGGLPPTGDEFMRGDINGDGGRNVADAVFLLASLFVPGSPPAQCLDSADCNDDGGMNVADAVFLLSSLFIPGSPPPPAPSGPGCGVDPTSDSLDCLVQGSCP
;
A
#
# COMPACT_ATOMS: atom_id res chain seq x y z
N MET A 1 13.40 -40.45 -36.55
CA MET A 1 13.02 -40.58 -37.98
C MET A 1 11.61 -40.04 -38.11
N THR A 2 11.45 -38.98 -38.93
CA THR A 2 10.22 -38.43 -39.58
C THR A 2 9.03 -38.13 -38.65
N THR A 3 8.53 -36.91 -38.45
CA THR A 3 8.50 -35.63 -39.21
C THR A 3 8.14 -34.47 -38.25
N THR A 4 8.65 -33.28 -38.53
CA THR A 4 8.48 -31.98 -37.87
C THR A 4 7.21 -31.25 -38.33
N GLU A 5 6.50 -30.54 -37.43
CA GLU A 5 6.13 -29.10 -37.52
C GLU A 5 5.09 -28.68 -36.44
N ASP A 6 5.26 -27.44 -35.98
CA ASP A 6 4.67 -26.71 -34.83
C ASP A 6 3.90 -25.49 -35.41
N PRO A 7 2.69 -25.10 -34.95
CA PRO A 7 1.88 -24.10 -35.65
C PRO A 7 2.16 -22.67 -35.16
N LYS A 8 2.86 -21.89 -35.99
CA LYS A 8 2.87 -20.41 -35.95
C LYS A 8 2.74 -19.86 -37.38
N GLN A 9 1.97 -18.76 -37.50
CA GLN A 9 1.74 -17.84 -38.63
C GLN A 9 0.51 -18.09 -39.51
N THR A 10 -0.45 -17.15 -39.44
CA THR A 10 -0.90 -16.37 -40.62
C THR A 10 -1.38 -14.99 -40.15
N MET A 11 -0.44 -14.06 -39.96
CA MET A 11 -0.68 -12.61 -39.84
C MET A 11 0.51 -11.94 -40.53
N LEU A 12 0.31 -11.49 -41.77
CA LEU A 12 1.16 -10.54 -42.50
C LEU A 12 0.59 -10.32 -43.90
N ASN A 13 -0.04 -9.17 -44.12
CA ASN A 13 0.23 -8.28 -45.26
C ASN A 13 -0.63 -7.02 -45.12
N LEU A 14 -0.04 -5.92 -44.66
CA LEU A 14 -0.13 -4.58 -45.23
C LEU A 14 0.69 -3.63 -44.36
N ASN A 15 2.00 -3.54 -44.65
CA ASN A 15 2.81 -2.37 -44.31
C ASN A 15 4.00 -2.27 -45.28
N ARG A 16 3.96 -1.26 -46.16
CA ARG A 16 5.12 -0.59 -46.74
C ARG A 16 4.90 0.88 -46.38
N TYR A 17 5.64 1.48 -45.44
CA TYR A 17 6.93 2.13 -45.68
C TYR A 17 7.80 2.19 -44.39
N ARG A 18 9.13 2.20 -44.61
CA ARG A 18 10.25 2.23 -43.64
C ARG A 18 10.28 3.54 -42.81
N ILE A 19 10.79 3.53 -41.56
CA ILE A 19 12.19 3.85 -41.14
C ILE A 19 12.55 3.14 -39.80
N TRP A 20 13.86 2.93 -39.58
CA TRP A 20 14.58 2.07 -38.60
C TRP A 20 15.27 2.94 -37.49
N PRO A 21 15.95 2.40 -36.43
CA PRO A 21 15.54 2.48 -35.01
C PRO A 21 16.63 2.90 -33.98
N GLY A 22 16.26 2.96 -32.68
CA GLY A 22 17.14 2.92 -31.47
C GLY A 22 16.67 3.93 -30.40
N PHE A 23 16.39 3.64 -29.12
CA PHE A 23 16.95 2.68 -28.15
C PHE A 23 15.90 2.29 -27.07
N LEU A 24 16.07 1.09 -26.49
CA LEU A 24 15.30 0.51 -25.36
C LEU A 24 15.35 1.35 -24.07
N THR A 25 14.23 1.43 -23.32
CA THR A 25 14.14 0.92 -21.93
C THR A 25 12.68 0.53 -21.62
N LEU A 26 12.53 -0.61 -20.96
CA LEU A 26 11.29 -1.31 -20.60
C LEU A 26 10.47 -0.54 -19.56
N CYS A 27 9.17 -0.31 -19.80
CA CYS A 27 8.15 -0.24 -18.76
C CYS A 27 6.83 -0.76 -19.36
N TRP A 28 6.39 -1.93 -18.87
CA TRP A 28 5.08 -2.49 -19.21
C TRP A 28 4.05 -1.87 -18.28
N VAL A 29 3.13 -1.09 -18.83
CA VAL A 29 1.78 -0.95 -18.27
C VAL A 29 0.83 -1.25 -19.43
N MET A 30 0.23 -2.43 -19.40
CA MET A 30 -0.94 -2.71 -20.21
C MET A 30 -2.12 -2.02 -19.54
N ALA A 31 -2.48 -0.82 -20.00
CA ALA A 31 -3.86 -0.35 -19.88
C ALA A 31 -4.64 -1.04 -21.00
N ALA A 32 -5.30 -2.15 -20.67
CA ALA A 32 -6.37 -2.67 -21.51
C ALA A 32 -7.60 -1.81 -21.22
N THR A 33 -7.76 -0.72 -21.96
CA THR A 33 -9.11 -0.19 -22.20
C THR A 33 -9.86 -1.27 -22.97
N SER A 34 -11.03 -1.69 -22.49
CA SER A 34 -11.89 -2.59 -23.24
C SER A 34 -12.45 -1.83 -24.43
N VAL A 35 -11.70 -1.82 -25.53
CA VAL A 35 -12.29 -1.64 -26.85
C VAL A 35 -13.22 -2.85 -27.03
N THR A 36 -14.53 -2.61 -27.13
CA THR A 36 -15.45 -3.63 -27.61
C THR A 36 -15.13 -3.84 -29.08
N LEU A 37 -14.19 -4.76 -29.33
CA LEU A 37 -14.01 -5.34 -30.66
C LEU A 37 -15.34 -6.03 -31.02
N ALA A 38 -15.74 -5.95 -32.29
CA ALA A 38 -16.85 -6.76 -32.77
C ALA A 38 -16.62 -8.22 -32.38
N ASP A 39 -17.66 -8.87 -31.84
CA ASP A 39 -17.57 -10.27 -31.42
C ASP A 39 -17.21 -11.16 -32.63
N ILE A 40 -17.73 -10.79 -33.79
CA ILE A 40 -17.39 -11.40 -35.07
C ILE A 40 -17.09 -10.31 -36.11
N THR A 41 -15.85 -10.25 -36.59
CA THR A 41 -15.46 -9.54 -37.82
C THR A 41 -15.16 -10.55 -38.92
N VAL A 42 -15.88 -10.47 -40.05
CA VAL A 42 -15.59 -11.27 -41.24
C VAL A 42 -15.54 -10.39 -42.47
N CYS A 43 -14.36 -10.35 -43.09
CA CYS A 43 -14.15 -9.70 -44.39
C CYS A 43 -14.20 -10.72 -45.52
N ALA A 44 -14.69 -10.30 -46.69
CA ALA A 44 -14.70 -11.17 -47.87
C ALA A 44 -13.29 -11.46 -48.41
N GLY A 45 -12.35 -10.52 -48.24
CA GLY A 45 -10.95 -10.71 -48.62
C GLY A 45 -10.82 -10.97 -50.11
N LEU A 46 -11.50 -10.16 -50.93
CA LEU A 46 -11.63 -10.41 -52.36
C LEU A 46 -10.24 -10.38 -53.04
N PRO A 47 -9.82 -11.46 -53.73
CA PRO A 47 -8.49 -11.53 -54.33
C PRO A 47 -8.32 -10.60 -55.54
N ALA A 48 -9.43 -10.06 -56.05
CA ALA A 48 -9.50 -9.02 -57.06
C ALA A 48 -10.89 -8.35 -56.99
N THR A 49 -10.95 -7.07 -57.37
CA THR A 49 -12.18 -6.29 -57.48
C THR A 49 -13.23 -7.03 -58.32
N LEU A 50 -14.44 -7.19 -57.77
CA LEU A 50 -15.58 -7.79 -58.48
C LEU A 50 -16.31 -6.71 -59.29
N PRO A 51 -16.46 -6.87 -60.62
CA PRO A 51 -17.14 -5.87 -61.44
C PRO A 51 -18.61 -5.76 -61.04
N ILE A 52 -19.10 -4.55 -60.82
CA ILE A 52 -20.51 -4.31 -60.48
C ILE A 52 -21.37 -4.52 -61.73
N SER A 53 -22.46 -5.26 -61.57
CA SER A 53 -23.36 -5.66 -62.65
C SER A 53 -24.36 -4.55 -62.96
N GLU A 54 -24.61 -4.30 -64.24
CA GLU A 54 -25.70 -3.47 -64.75
C GLU A 54 -27.01 -4.28 -64.98
N ASP A 55 -27.02 -5.60 -64.70
CA ASP A 55 -28.18 -6.48 -64.92
C ASP A 55 -28.97 -6.66 -63.60
N PRO A 56 -30.18 -6.07 -63.46
CA PRO A 56 -30.98 -6.22 -62.25
C PRO A 56 -31.42 -7.66 -61.98
N ALA A 57 -31.41 -8.54 -62.99
CA ALA A 57 -31.71 -9.96 -62.81
C ALA A 57 -30.52 -10.76 -62.24
N ASN A 58 -29.30 -10.22 -62.34
CA ASN A 58 -28.05 -10.84 -61.88
C ASN A 58 -27.12 -9.77 -61.29
N PRO A 59 -27.46 -9.19 -60.12
CA PRO A 59 -26.60 -8.22 -59.45
C PRO A 59 -25.28 -8.87 -59.01
N THR A 60 -24.27 -8.04 -58.74
CA THR A 60 -22.99 -8.54 -58.22
C THR A 60 -23.14 -8.89 -56.76
N GLU A 61 -22.93 -10.16 -56.42
CA GLU A 61 -23.07 -10.65 -55.06
C GLU A 61 -21.73 -11.19 -54.55
N SER A 62 -21.44 -10.91 -53.29
CA SER A 62 -20.37 -11.55 -52.53
C SER A 62 -20.92 -12.02 -51.20
N THR A 63 -20.54 -13.23 -50.79
CA THR A 63 -21.04 -13.85 -49.58
C THR A 63 -19.90 -14.15 -48.61
N VAL A 64 -20.12 -13.86 -47.33
CA VAL A 64 -19.29 -14.34 -46.23
C VAL A 64 -20.11 -15.32 -45.38
N THR A 65 -19.44 -16.33 -44.82
CA THR A 65 -20.10 -17.33 -43.97
C THR A 65 -19.62 -17.17 -42.53
N ILE A 66 -20.57 -16.93 -41.62
CA ILE A 66 -20.33 -16.96 -40.19
C ILE A 66 -20.68 -18.37 -39.68
N THR A 67 -19.72 -19.02 -39.00
CA THR A 67 -19.88 -20.40 -38.50
C THR A 67 -20.24 -20.50 -37.02
N ILE A 68 -20.13 -19.39 -36.29
CA ILE A 68 -20.37 -19.29 -34.85
C ILE A 68 -21.68 -18.51 -34.70
N ASP A 69 -22.60 -18.97 -33.86
CA ASP A 69 -23.91 -18.33 -33.69
C ASP A 69 -23.92 -17.50 -32.41
N GLU A 70 -24.23 -16.21 -32.55
CA GLU A 70 -24.43 -15.28 -31.43
C GLU A 70 -25.71 -14.46 -31.64
N THR A 71 -26.23 -13.88 -30.56
CA THR A 71 -27.39 -12.98 -30.70
C THR A 71 -26.91 -11.64 -31.22
N VAL A 72 -27.25 -11.30 -32.45
CA VAL A 72 -26.89 -10.00 -33.02
C VAL A 72 -27.73 -8.91 -32.35
N VAL A 73 -27.07 -8.01 -31.63
CA VAL A 73 -27.67 -6.80 -31.05
C VAL A 73 -27.34 -5.58 -31.93
N ASP A 74 -26.16 -5.55 -32.54
CA ASP A 74 -25.73 -4.47 -33.44
C ASP A 74 -24.92 -5.02 -34.65
N VAL A 75 -24.91 -4.28 -35.76
CA VAL A 75 -24.25 -4.67 -37.02
C VAL A 75 -23.60 -3.47 -37.69
N ASP A 76 -22.30 -3.59 -38.00
CA ASP A 76 -21.61 -2.66 -38.89
C ASP A 76 -21.20 -3.32 -40.21
N VAL A 77 -21.27 -2.57 -41.31
CA VAL A 77 -20.89 -3.05 -42.64
C VAL A 77 -19.89 -2.12 -43.29
N PHE A 78 -18.63 -2.54 -43.36
CA PHE A 78 -17.61 -1.85 -44.17
C PHE A 78 -17.80 -2.17 -45.65
N VAL A 79 -17.80 -1.16 -46.52
CA VAL A 79 -17.94 -1.28 -47.98
C VAL A 79 -16.88 -0.45 -48.68
N ASP A 80 -16.08 -1.09 -49.55
CA ASP A 80 -15.10 -0.46 -50.45
C ASP A 80 -15.47 -0.74 -51.92
N ILE A 81 -15.91 0.31 -52.64
CA ILE A 81 -16.27 0.29 -54.05
C ILE A 81 -15.52 1.42 -54.77
N THR A 82 -14.96 1.11 -55.93
CA THR A 82 -14.55 2.12 -56.92
C THR A 82 -15.51 2.07 -58.10
N HIS A 83 -16.10 3.20 -58.46
CA HIS A 83 -17.05 3.32 -59.58
C HIS A 83 -16.92 4.67 -60.26
N ASP A 84 -17.12 4.78 -61.58
CA ASP A 84 -17.03 6.07 -62.26
C ASP A 84 -18.10 7.10 -61.78
N TYR A 85 -19.22 6.60 -61.24
CA TYR A 85 -20.34 7.39 -60.70
C TYR A 85 -21.06 6.58 -59.61
N ILE A 86 -20.83 6.86 -58.33
CA ILE A 86 -21.47 6.09 -57.25
C ILE A 86 -22.96 6.39 -57.11
N ASP A 87 -23.47 7.51 -57.66
CA ASP A 87 -24.91 7.78 -57.69
C ASP A 87 -25.71 6.85 -58.62
N ASP A 88 -25.05 6.06 -59.46
CA ASP A 88 -25.68 4.99 -60.23
C ASP A 88 -25.75 3.65 -59.46
N VAL A 89 -24.98 3.51 -58.37
CA VAL A 89 -24.80 2.26 -57.62
C VAL A 89 -25.83 2.15 -56.49
N SER A 90 -26.28 0.92 -56.23
CA SER A 90 -27.01 0.57 -55.02
C SER A 90 -26.38 -0.66 -54.36
N VAL A 91 -26.32 -0.63 -53.02
CA VAL A 91 -25.68 -1.68 -52.22
C VAL A 91 -26.64 -2.14 -51.12
N ASP A 92 -26.95 -3.43 -51.13
CA ASP A 92 -27.80 -4.11 -50.15
C ASP A 92 -26.96 -5.12 -49.34
N ILE A 93 -27.20 -5.20 -48.03
CA ILE A 93 -26.76 -6.32 -47.18
C ILE A 93 -27.94 -7.25 -46.90
N VAL A 94 -27.72 -8.55 -47.05
CA VAL A 94 -28.74 -9.60 -46.84
C VAL A 94 -28.27 -10.56 -45.75
N SER A 95 -29.08 -10.72 -44.70
CA SER A 95 -28.81 -11.66 -43.59
C SER A 95 -29.15 -13.11 -43.94
N PRO A 96 -28.67 -14.09 -43.16
CA PRO A 96 -28.98 -15.51 -43.35
C PRO A 96 -30.48 -15.84 -43.32
N ASN A 97 -31.25 -15.02 -42.60
CA ASN A 97 -32.71 -15.16 -42.49
C ASN A 97 -33.47 -14.46 -43.62
N GLY A 98 -32.75 -13.81 -44.55
CA GLY A 98 -33.29 -13.14 -45.72
C GLY A 98 -33.74 -11.69 -45.48
N THR A 99 -33.46 -11.12 -44.31
CA THR A 99 -33.68 -9.68 -44.07
C THR A 99 -32.69 -8.90 -44.93
N THR A 100 -33.16 -7.86 -45.61
CA THR A 100 -32.34 -7.03 -46.52
C THR A 100 -32.37 -5.58 -46.06
N VAL A 101 -31.20 -4.95 -45.96
CA VAL A 101 -31.04 -3.52 -45.64
C VAL A 101 -30.22 -2.86 -46.74
N ARG A 102 -30.70 -1.71 -47.22
CA ARG A 102 -30.02 -0.90 -48.23
C ARG A 102 -29.02 0.04 -47.54
N VAL A 103 -27.73 -0.26 -47.65
CA VAL A 103 -26.67 0.54 -47.02
C VAL A 103 -26.31 1.77 -47.85
N HIS A 104 -26.38 1.67 -49.18
CA HIS A 104 -26.20 2.81 -50.10
C HIS A 104 -27.25 2.78 -51.22
N ASP A 105 -27.96 3.88 -51.43
CA ASP A 105 -28.97 4.03 -52.49
C ASP A 105 -28.72 5.25 -53.37
N GLN A 106 -27.86 5.11 -54.39
CA GLN A 106 -27.69 6.13 -55.43
C GLN A 106 -27.34 7.54 -54.87
N GLY A 107 -26.66 7.57 -53.72
CA GLY A 107 -26.19 8.78 -53.04
C GLY A 107 -24.76 9.15 -53.43
N GLY A 108 -24.39 10.42 -53.23
CA GLY A 108 -23.01 10.88 -53.39
C GLY A 108 -22.67 11.62 -54.68
N GLY A 109 -23.60 11.78 -55.61
CA GLY A 109 -23.41 12.56 -56.84
C GLY A 109 -22.26 12.01 -57.70
N SER A 110 -21.44 12.88 -58.29
CA SER A 110 -20.32 12.50 -59.17
C SER A 110 -19.06 12.02 -58.43
N ASN A 111 -19.21 11.42 -57.25
CA ASN A 111 -18.08 10.83 -56.53
C ASN A 111 -17.75 9.45 -57.10
N ASP A 112 -16.49 9.06 -56.98
CA ASP A 112 -15.97 7.85 -57.65
C ASP A 112 -15.76 6.66 -56.69
N PHE A 113 -15.97 6.86 -55.38
CA PHE A 113 -15.60 5.88 -54.35
C PHE A 113 -16.64 5.79 -53.23
N ILE A 114 -16.89 4.57 -52.74
CA ILE A 114 -17.53 4.31 -51.46
C ILE A 114 -16.48 3.58 -50.62
N ASN A 115 -16.08 4.16 -49.49
CA ASN A 115 -15.19 3.58 -48.50
C ASN A 115 -15.72 4.02 -47.14
N ILE A 116 -16.70 3.28 -46.63
CA ILE A 116 -17.55 3.66 -45.48
C ILE A 116 -17.83 2.44 -44.61
N ILE A 117 -17.91 2.65 -43.30
CA ILE A 117 -18.48 1.70 -42.34
C ILE A 117 -19.94 2.12 -42.12
N PHE A 118 -20.91 1.34 -42.59
CA PHE A 118 -22.31 1.65 -42.32
C PHE A 118 -22.68 1.18 -40.90
N ASP A 119 -23.28 2.08 -40.12
CA ASP A 119 -23.66 1.90 -38.71
C ASP A 119 -24.87 2.81 -38.40
N ASP A 120 -25.91 2.27 -37.75
CA ASP A 120 -27.11 3.01 -37.35
C ASP A 120 -26.83 4.13 -36.32
N GLN A 121 -25.75 4.00 -35.53
CA GLN A 121 -25.27 5.01 -34.58
C GLN A 121 -24.34 6.05 -35.24
N GLY A 122 -24.02 5.89 -36.53
CA GLY A 122 -23.26 6.86 -37.29
C GLY A 122 -24.00 8.19 -37.52
N PRO A 123 -23.32 9.23 -38.03
CA PRO A 123 -23.97 10.44 -38.50
C PRO A 123 -24.91 10.17 -39.69
N PRO A 124 -25.90 11.05 -39.96
CA PRO A 124 -26.90 10.83 -41.01
C PRO A 124 -26.31 10.53 -42.38
N ASN A 125 -26.97 9.64 -43.15
CA ASN A 125 -26.51 9.26 -44.49
C ASN A 125 -26.27 10.49 -45.40
N GLY A 126 -25.10 10.56 -46.02
CA GLY A 126 -24.66 11.66 -46.88
C GLY A 126 -24.14 12.90 -46.16
N SER A 127 -24.01 12.88 -44.82
CA SER A 127 -23.45 14.01 -44.03
C SER A 127 -21.91 14.05 -44.02
N ILE A 128 -21.25 12.98 -44.42
CA ILE A 128 -19.79 12.86 -44.50
C ILE A 128 -19.35 12.43 -45.90
N LEU A 129 -18.06 12.59 -46.23
CA LEU A 129 -17.51 12.22 -47.54
C LEU A 129 -17.54 10.70 -47.75
N TRP A 130 -17.90 10.26 -48.96
CA TRP A 130 -18.09 8.84 -49.31
C TRP A 130 -16.79 8.01 -49.36
N ASP A 131 -15.61 8.64 -49.34
CA ASP A 131 -14.29 7.99 -49.28
C ASP A 131 -13.57 8.23 -47.93
N SER A 132 -14.33 8.42 -46.85
CA SER A 132 -13.76 8.83 -45.56
C SER A 132 -13.18 7.67 -44.74
N GLY A 133 -13.58 6.43 -45.00
CA GLY A 133 -13.32 5.29 -44.13
C GLY A 133 -14.09 5.34 -42.80
N CYS A 134 -15.00 6.30 -42.64
CA CYS A 134 -15.71 6.59 -41.39
C CYS A 134 -17.08 5.90 -41.30
N ARG A 135 -17.69 5.97 -40.11
CA ARG A 135 -19.04 5.46 -39.83
C ARG A 135 -20.13 6.35 -40.43
N MET A 136 -21.19 5.79 -41.00
CA MET A 136 -22.35 6.55 -41.53
C MET A 136 -23.63 5.72 -41.48
N GLN A 137 -24.78 6.35 -41.23
CA GLN A 137 -26.07 5.64 -41.29
C GLN A 137 -26.36 5.06 -42.68
N PRO A 138 -27.03 3.89 -42.77
CA PRO A 138 -27.45 3.32 -44.05
C PRO A 138 -28.45 4.24 -44.79
N SER A 139 -28.44 4.21 -46.13
CA SER A 139 -29.36 5.03 -46.94
C SER A 139 -30.84 4.62 -46.80
N GLY A 140 -31.11 3.34 -46.48
CA GLY A 140 -32.45 2.77 -46.46
C GLY A 140 -33.00 2.49 -47.88
N PRO A 141 -34.07 1.68 -48.03
CA PRO A 141 -34.98 1.22 -46.98
C PRO A 141 -34.39 0.18 -46.03
N GLY A 142 -34.86 0.23 -44.76
CA GLY A 142 -34.36 -0.56 -43.64
C GLY A 142 -33.28 0.17 -42.84
N ALA A 143 -33.01 -0.31 -41.63
CA ALA A 143 -31.90 0.10 -40.76
C ALA A 143 -31.07 -1.14 -40.38
N LEU A 144 -29.79 -1.00 -40.04
CA LEU A 144 -28.95 -2.15 -39.69
C LEU A 144 -29.44 -2.88 -38.43
N SER A 145 -30.12 -2.16 -37.53
CA SER A 145 -30.88 -2.69 -36.39
C SER A 145 -32.03 -3.63 -36.79
N ASP A 146 -32.53 -3.58 -38.04
CA ASP A 146 -33.48 -4.59 -38.54
C ASP A 146 -32.84 -5.98 -38.71
N LEU A 147 -31.51 -6.04 -38.69
CA LEU A 147 -30.72 -7.28 -38.72
C LEU A 147 -30.49 -7.83 -37.30
N ALA A 148 -30.83 -7.07 -36.25
CA ALA A 148 -30.73 -7.46 -34.85
C ALA A 148 -31.85 -8.45 -34.43
N GLY A 149 -31.59 -9.24 -33.39
CA GLY A 149 -32.53 -10.20 -32.80
C GLY A 149 -32.59 -11.57 -33.48
N SER A 150 -31.67 -11.86 -34.41
CA SER A 150 -31.48 -13.19 -35.00
C SER A 150 -30.03 -13.66 -34.84
N GLY A 151 -29.81 -14.98 -34.96
CA GLY A 151 -28.48 -15.58 -34.84
C GLY A 151 -27.53 -15.10 -35.95
N SER A 152 -26.27 -14.81 -35.64
CA SER A 152 -25.24 -14.39 -36.60
C SER A 152 -24.83 -15.50 -37.57
N ALA A 153 -25.05 -16.78 -37.23
CA ALA A 153 -24.60 -17.91 -38.03
C ALA A 153 -25.35 -18.06 -39.36
N GLY A 154 -24.58 -18.21 -40.45
CA GLY A 154 -25.10 -18.44 -41.79
C GLY A 154 -24.41 -17.60 -42.86
N GLU A 155 -25.04 -17.53 -44.04
CA GLU A 155 -24.54 -16.77 -45.19
C GLU A 155 -25.05 -15.34 -45.16
N TRP A 156 -24.13 -14.38 -45.08
CA TRP A 156 -24.37 -12.95 -45.23
C TRP A 156 -23.91 -12.52 -46.61
N THR A 157 -24.78 -11.86 -47.36
CA THR A 157 -24.52 -11.51 -48.77
C THR A 157 -24.62 -10.02 -48.99
N ILE A 158 -23.54 -9.40 -49.47
CA ILE A 158 -23.60 -8.05 -50.04
C ILE A 158 -24.00 -8.15 -51.52
N ARG A 159 -24.89 -7.27 -51.96
CA ARG A 159 -25.40 -7.19 -53.32
C ARG A 159 -25.22 -5.78 -53.85
N CYS A 160 -24.45 -5.65 -54.92
CA CYS A 160 -24.20 -4.38 -55.61
C CYS A 160 -24.85 -4.40 -56.99
N LEU A 161 -25.53 -3.32 -57.35
CA LEU A 161 -26.16 -3.14 -58.66
C LEU A 161 -25.89 -1.72 -59.18
N ASP A 162 -25.34 -1.63 -60.38
CA ASP A 162 -25.36 -0.39 -61.16
C ASP A 162 -26.71 -0.30 -61.86
N SER A 163 -27.47 0.74 -61.56
CA SER A 163 -28.81 0.97 -62.07
C SER A 163 -28.83 1.68 -63.44
N TYR A 164 -27.67 2.14 -63.94
CA TYR A 164 -27.51 2.84 -65.20
C TYR A 164 -26.77 2.00 -66.27
N ALA A 165 -27.50 1.59 -67.30
CA ALA A 165 -26.97 0.76 -68.41
C ALA A 165 -26.17 1.56 -69.46
N GLY A 166 -25.17 2.33 -69.01
CA GLY A 166 -24.43 3.31 -69.81
C GLY A 166 -22.96 3.00 -70.09
N GLY A 167 -22.39 1.94 -69.50
CA GLY A 167 -20.98 1.58 -69.62
C GLY A 167 -20.06 2.33 -68.66
N ALA A 168 -20.57 2.79 -67.51
CA ALA A 168 -19.73 3.14 -66.37
C ALA A 168 -18.99 1.88 -65.91
N THR A 169 -17.74 2.03 -65.49
CA THR A 169 -16.90 0.91 -65.08
C THR A 169 -16.51 1.06 -63.62
N GLY A 170 -16.82 0.04 -62.83
CA GLY A 170 -16.43 -0.02 -61.43
C GLY A 170 -16.58 -1.41 -60.84
N GLY A 171 -16.19 -1.55 -59.59
CA GLY A 171 -16.28 -2.82 -58.90
C GLY A 171 -16.15 -2.71 -57.39
N LEU A 172 -16.66 -3.74 -56.72
CA LEU A 172 -16.52 -3.98 -55.29
C LEU A 172 -15.09 -4.46 -55.01
N ASN A 173 -14.31 -3.63 -54.32
CA ASN A 173 -12.93 -3.93 -53.97
C ASN A 173 -12.86 -4.89 -52.78
N ASP A 174 -13.58 -4.60 -51.70
CA ASP A 174 -13.77 -5.49 -50.55
C ASP A 174 -14.97 -5.05 -49.70
N TRP A 175 -15.36 -5.88 -48.74
CA TRP A 175 -16.33 -5.52 -47.70
C TRP A 175 -16.13 -6.38 -46.45
N CYS A 176 -16.52 -5.85 -45.30
CA CYS A 176 -16.49 -6.57 -44.02
C CYS A 176 -17.81 -6.42 -43.26
N LEU A 177 -18.17 -7.47 -42.55
CA LEU A 177 -19.29 -7.51 -41.61
C LEU A 177 -18.76 -7.59 -40.19
N ASN A 178 -19.26 -6.73 -39.31
CA ASN A 178 -19.03 -6.77 -37.88
C ASN A 178 -20.36 -7.00 -37.16
N THR A 179 -20.43 -7.94 -36.22
CA THR A 179 -21.59 -8.17 -35.35
C THR A 179 -21.21 -8.06 -33.89
N PHE A 180 -22.16 -7.60 -33.06
CA PHE A 180 -21.99 -7.40 -31.62
C PHE A 180 -23.17 -8.00 -30.85
N ASP A 181 -22.91 -8.59 -29.69
CA ASP A 181 -23.91 -9.14 -28.77
C ASP A 181 -24.40 -8.14 -27.70
N SER A 182 -23.91 -6.89 -27.78
CA SER A 182 -24.25 -5.76 -26.93
C SER A 182 -24.39 -4.46 -27.74
N ALA A 183 -25.15 -3.49 -27.22
CA ALA A 183 -25.49 -2.24 -27.91
C ALA A 183 -24.36 -1.19 -27.84
N VAL A 184 -23.15 -1.54 -28.29
CA VAL A 184 -21.94 -0.71 -28.14
C VAL A 184 -21.07 -0.70 -29.40
N SER A 185 -21.48 0.11 -30.37
CA SER A 185 -20.55 0.77 -31.30
C SER A 185 -20.48 2.25 -30.90
N SER A 186 -19.38 2.69 -30.28
CA SER A 186 -19.14 4.13 -30.04
C SER A 186 -18.15 4.67 -31.07
N ALA A 187 -18.56 5.75 -31.76
CA ALA A 187 -17.66 6.53 -32.59
C ALA A 187 -16.63 7.25 -31.70
N VAL A 188 -15.38 7.41 -32.20
CA VAL A 188 -14.42 8.26 -31.51
C VAL A 188 -14.92 9.71 -31.61
N LEU A 189 -15.40 10.27 -30.49
CA LEU A 189 -15.81 11.67 -30.38
C LEU A 189 -14.61 12.61 -30.57
N GLY A 190 -14.81 13.69 -31.33
CA GLY A 190 -13.85 14.80 -31.40
C GLY A 190 -13.67 15.49 -30.05
N VAL A 191 -12.71 16.40 -29.97
CA VAL A 191 -12.59 17.29 -28.80
C VAL A 191 -13.78 18.25 -28.76
N ASP A 192 -14.29 18.59 -27.59
CA ASP A 192 -15.40 19.54 -27.46
C ASP A 192 -14.89 20.94 -27.12
N ASN A 193 -15.71 21.96 -27.43
CA ASN A 193 -15.45 23.35 -27.05
C ASN A 193 -14.09 23.90 -27.51
N LEU A 194 -13.61 23.49 -28.69
CA LEU A 194 -12.37 24.02 -29.24
C LEU A 194 -12.48 25.53 -29.46
N LEU A 195 -11.79 26.27 -28.59
CA LEU A 195 -11.64 27.71 -28.65
C LEU A 195 -10.22 28.06 -29.09
N CYS A 196 -10.13 29.00 -30.02
CA CYS A 196 -8.87 29.59 -30.44
C CYS A 196 -8.87 31.08 -30.12
N LEU A 197 -7.85 31.52 -29.40
CA LEU A 197 -7.66 32.88 -28.96
C LEU A 197 -6.40 33.45 -29.60
N ASP A 198 -6.49 34.67 -30.10
CA ASP A 198 -5.31 35.38 -30.63
C ASP A 198 -4.49 35.84 -29.44
N ILE A 199 -3.20 35.50 -29.42
CA ILE A 199 -2.30 35.95 -28.35
C ILE A 199 -1.80 37.34 -28.74
N GLY A 200 -2.71 38.31 -28.65
CA GLY A 200 -2.41 39.74 -28.57
C GLY A 200 -1.47 40.29 -29.65
N GLY A 201 -1.69 39.93 -30.92
CA GLY A 201 -0.91 40.47 -32.03
C GLY A 201 0.54 39.97 -32.13
N THR A 202 0.85 38.82 -31.53
CA THR A 202 2.12 38.11 -31.76
C THR A 202 2.11 37.27 -33.04
N GLY A 203 0.94 37.05 -33.62
CA GLY A 203 0.76 36.13 -34.73
C GLY A 203 0.60 34.67 -34.29
N ASN A 204 0.61 34.38 -32.98
CA ASN A 204 0.35 33.06 -32.39
C ASN A 204 -1.10 32.96 -31.88
N SER A 205 -1.55 31.74 -31.61
CA SER A 205 -2.91 31.49 -31.10
C SER A 205 -2.88 30.47 -29.98
N ASP A 206 -3.59 30.75 -28.89
CA ASP A 206 -3.82 29.79 -27.80
C ASP A 206 -5.09 29.00 -28.07
N LEU A 207 -5.01 27.70 -27.85
CA LEU A 207 -6.08 26.75 -28.03
C LEU A 207 -6.46 26.19 -26.67
N SER A 208 -7.76 26.07 -26.41
CA SER A 208 -8.32 25.35 -25.27
C SER A 208 -9.50 24.51 -25.71
N TRP A 209 -9.64 23.32 -25.16
CA TRP A 209 -10.74 22.41 -25.45
C TRP A 209 -11.00 21.47 -24.27
N THR A 210 -12.10 20.72 -24.35
CA THR A 210 -12.44 19.65 -23.41
C THR A 210 -12.37 18.30 -24.09
N ASN A 211 -11.91 17.27 -23.39
CA ASN A 211 -11.85 15.92 -23.91
C ASN A 211 -13.08 15.14 -23.43
N PRO A 212 -14.09 14.87 -24.27
CA PRO A 212 -15.24 14.04 -23.90
C PRO A 212 -14.87 12.56 -23.72
N MET A 213 -13.63 12.17 -24.07
CA MET A 213 -13.09 10.82 -23.94
C MET A 213 -11.58 10.86 -23.67
N ILE A 214 -11.00 9.74 -23.24
CA ILE A 214 -9.55 9.59 -23.09
C ILE A 214 -8.94 9.19 -24.43
N TYR A 215 -8.01 9.99 -24.95
CA TYR A 215 -7.31 9.71 -26.21
C TYR A 215 -5.93 9.08 -25.98
N ASP A 216 -5.34 8.47 -27.02
CA ASP A 216 -3.92 8.07 -27.01
C ASP A 216 -3.01 9.27 -27.30
N GLU A 217 -3.38 10.05 -28.32
CA GLU A 217 -2.71 11.28 -28.74
C GLU A 217 -3.72 12.24 -29.39
N ILE A 218 -3.36 13.54 -29.45
CA ILE A 218 -4.10 14.57 -30.18
C ILE A 218 -3.19 15.22 -31.21
N GLN A 219 -3.52 15.09 -32.49
CA GLN A 219 -2.76 15.69 -33.57
C GLN A 219 -3.20 17.13 -33.82
N VAL A 220 -2.24 18.07 -33.87
CA VAL A 220 -2.49 19.48 -34.16
C VAL A 220 -2.04 19.78 -35.58
N SER A 221 -2.94 20.29 -36.42
CA SER A 221 -2.62 20.69 -37.80
C SER A 221 -2.98 22.14 -38.09
N ILE A 222 -2.16 22.82 -38.91
CA ILE A 222 -2.40 24.20 -39.36
C ILE A 222 -2.47 24.21 -40.89
N GLY A 223 -3.59 24.68 -41.45
CA GLY A 223 -3.84 24.67 -42.89
C GLY A 223 -3.74 23.27 -43.52
N GLY A 224 -4.15 22.25 -42.76
CA GLY A 224 -4.10 20.83 -43.15
C GLY A 224 -2.72 20.17 -43.05
N VAL A 225 -1.69 20.86 -42.53
CA VAL A 225 -0.36 20.29 -42.29
C VAL A 225 -0.21 19.96 -40.81
N LEU A 226 0.13 18.71 -40.47
CA LEU A 226 0.45 18.30 -39.11
C LEU A 226 1.66 19.08 -38.57
N ILE A 227 1.48 19.78 -37.46
CA ILE A 227 2.51 20.59 -36.79
C ILE A 227 2.99 19.95 -35.50
N ASP A 228 2.09 19.29 -34.77
CA ASP A 228 2.42 18.68 -33.47
C ASP A 228 1.55 17.46 -33.14
N THR A 229 1.98 16.70 -32.14
CA THR A 229 1.27 15.55 -31.60
C THR A 229 1.37 15.56 -30.08
N LEU A 230 0.23 15.76 -29.43
CA LEU A 230 0.11 15.93 -27.99
C LEU A 230 -0.28 14.62 -27.32
N ALA A 231 -0.05 14.54 -26.00
CA ALA A 231 -0.62 13.47 -25.18
C ALA A 231 -2.15 13.52 -25.24
N GLY A 232 -2.80 12.36 -25.16
CA GLY A 232 -4.25 12.25 -25.32
C GLY A 232 -5.10 12.88 -24.22
N ASP A 233 -4.49 13.30 -23.12
CA ASP A 233 -5.12 14.06 -22.03
C ASP A 233 -4.92 15.58 -22.16
N ALA A 234 -4.22 16.06 -23.19
CA ALA A 234 -4.01 17.48 -23.41
C ALA A 234 -5.34 18.22 -23.64
N THR A 235 -5.49 19.40 -23.05
CA THR A 235 -6.67 20.27 -23.16
C THR A 235 -6.33 21.70 -23.60
N SER A 236 -5.05 21.96 -23.87
CA SER A 236 -4.57 23.26 -24.34
C SER A 236 -3.32 23.13 -25.21
N TYR A 237 -3.12 24.11 -26.10
CA TYR A 237 -1.95 24.19 -26.98
C TYR A 237 -1.70 25.62 -27.44
N THR A 238 -0.45 26.03 -27.59
CA THR A 238 -0.11 27.31 -28.21
C THR A 238 0.41 27.09 -29.62
N ALA A 239 -0.39 27.45 -30.62
CA ALA A 239 -0.01 27.39 -32.02
C ALA A 239 0.85 28.59 -32.42
N ILE A 240 2.06 28.30 -32.93
CA ILE A 240 2.94 29.32 -33.52
C ILE A 240 2.44 29.62 -34.93
N GLY A 241 2.01 30.85 -35.18
CA GLY A 241 1.34 31.19 -36.43
C GLY A 241 2.21 31.83 -37.50
N GLY A 242 1.59 32.13 -38.64
CA GLY A 242 2.21 32.64 -39.87
C GLY A 242 2.55 34.14 -39.87
N GLY A 243 2.40 34.80 -38.72
CA GLY A 243 2.59 36.24 -38.53
C GLY A 243 1.28 37.04 -38.48
N ILE A 244 1.37 38.29 -38.03
CA ILE A 244 0.23 39.20 -37.82
C ILE A 244 -0.54 39.45 -39.12
N GLY A 245 -1.87 39.37 -39.07
CA GLY A 245 -2.76 39.62 -40.22
C GLY A 245 -2.93 38.40 -41.13
N THR A 246 -2.46 37.22 -40.71
CA THR A 246 -2.69 35.94 -41.39
C THR A 246 -3.86 35.20 -40.74
N THR A 247 -4.72 34.61 -41.57
CA THR A 247 -5.75 33.68 -41.10
C THR A 247 -5.14 32.30 -40.97
N LEU A 248 -5.23 31.72 -39.77
CA LEU A 248 -4.79 30.39 -39.41
C LEU A 248 -6.03 29.52 -39.22
N GLU A 249 -6.12 28.43 -39.97
CA GLU A 249 -7.06 27.35 -39.73
C GLU A 249 -6.31 26.29 -38.94
N ILE A 250 -6.71 26.05 -37.69
CA ILE A 250 -6.05 25.13 -36.76
C ILE A 250 -7.04 24.03 -36.42
N CYS A 251 -6.63 22.78 -36.58
CA CYS A 251 -7.48 21.61 -36.48
C CYS A 251 -6.86 20.58 -35.54
N LEU A 252 -7.68 20.03 -34.63
CA LEU A 252 -7.33 18.99 -33.68
C LEU A 252 -7.94 17.65 -34.12
N LEU A 253 -7.12 16.61 -34.17
CA LEU A 253 -7.53 15.25 -34.52
C LEU A 253 -7.07 14.27 -33.43
N PRO A 254 -7.93 13.94 -32.45
CA PRO A 254 -7.60 12.93 -31.46
C PRO A 254 -7.62 11.51 -32.05
N THR A 255 -6.88 10.58 -31.44
CA THR A 255 -6.86 9.15 -31.85
C THR A 255 -7.04 8.21 -30.65
N ILE A 256 -7.75 7.09 -30.83
CA ILE A 256 -7.81 5.95 -29.87
C ILE A 256 -7.59 4.65 -30.65
N GLY A 257 -6.55 3.88 -30.34
CA GLY A 257 -6.28 2.59 -30.98
C GLY A 257 -6.16 2.66 -32.50
N ALA A 258 -5.64 3.78 -33.04
CA ALA A 258 -5.60 4.16 -34.46
C ALA A 258 -6.95 4.56 -35.11
N ALA A 259 -8.07 4.59 -34.36
CA ALA A 259 -9.32 5.20 -34.80
C ALA A 259 -9.32 6.71 -34.54
N VAL A 260 -9.90 7.49 -35.45
CA VAL A 260 -10.02 8.97 -35.40
C VAL A 260 -11.47 9.40 -35.51
N PRO A 261 -11.85 10.60 -35.02
CA PRO A 261 -13.13 11.22 -35.30
C PRO A 261 -13.37 11.44 -36.80
N CYS A 262 -14.65 11.53 -37.18
CA CYS A 262 -15.06 11.65 -38.58
C CYS A 262 -14.63 12.99 -39.25
N ALA A 263 -14.32 14.00 -38.45
CA ALA A 263 -13.71 15.25 -38.88
C ALA A 263 -12.79 15.78 -37.76
N PRO A 264 -11.65 16.40 -38.08
CA PRO A 264 -10.91 17.15 -37.08
C PRO A 264 -11.72 18.36 -36.63
N GLU A 265 -11.65 18.67 -35.34
CA GLU A 265 -12.29 19.88 -34.83
C GLU A 265 -11.41 21.08 -35.14
N CYS A 266 -11.98 22.05 -35.85
CA CYS A 266 -11.22 23.14 -36.44
C CYS A 266 -11.73 24.49 -35.97
N CYS A 267 -10.80 25.39 -35.71
CA CYS A 267 -11.06 26.80 -35.51
C CYS A 267 -10.34 27.62 -36.59
N SER A 268 -10.90 28.76 -36.97
CA SER A 268 -10.24 29.73 -37.85
C SER A 268 -10.05 31.03 -37.11
N ILE A 269 -8.81 31.49 -37.02
CA ILE A 269 -8.47 32.75 -36.36
C ILE A 269 -7.59 33.61 -37.23
N THR A 270 -7.89 34.91 -37.28
CA THR A 270 -7.04 35.89 -37.97
C THR A 270 -6.34 36.72 -36.92
N SER A 271 -5.03 36.54 -36.80
CA SER A 271 -4.25 37.32 -35.83
C SER A 271 -4.35 38.81 -36.18
N GLN A 272 -4.79 39.62 -35.22
CA GLN A 272 -4.91 41.06 -35.39
C GLN A 272 -3.75 41.74 -34.66
N PRO A 273 -3.20 42.84 -35.21
CA PRO A 273 -2.26 43.64 -34.44
C PRO A 273 -2.98 44.19 -33.20
N MET A 274 -2.52 43.81 -32.00
CA MET A 274 -3.00 44.42 -30.76
C MET A 274 -2.26 45.74 -30.57
N ALA A 275 -3.00 46.84 -30.59
CA ALA A 275 -2.44 48.16 -30.27
C ALA A 275 -2.48 48.35 -28.74
N PRO A 276 -1.37 48.66 -28.07
CA PRO A 276 -1.39 48.96 -26.65
C PRO A 276 -2.15 50.25 -26.38
N SER A 277 -2.93 50.27 -25.29
CA SER A 277 -3.61 51.46 -24.78
C SER A 277 -2.59 52.57 -24.46
N ILE A 278 -1.39 52.18 -23.99
CA ILE A 278 -0.24 53.07 -23.77
C ILE A 278 1.04 52.42 -24.32
N GLU A 279 1.77 53.11 -25.19
CA GLU A 279 3.15 52.75 -25.57
C GLU A 279 4.09 53.95 -25.39
N ILE A 280 5.12 53.79 -24.56
CA ILE A 280 6.16 54.81 -24.36
C ILE A 280 7.54 54.15 -24.44
N CYS A 281 8.43 54.75 -25.24
CA CYS A 281 9.79 54.26 -25.47
C CYS A 281 10.86 55.30 -25.11
N ARG A 282 12.04 54.84 -24.70
CA ARG A 282 13.25 55.67 -24.56
C ARG A 282 14.47 55.02 -25.21
N THR A 283 15.41 55.88 -25.63
CA THR A 283 16.69 55.50 -26.26
C THR A 283 17.86 56.16 -25.52
N PRO A 284 18.16 55.72 -24.29
CA PRO A 284 19.06 56.46 -23.41
C PRO A 284 20.54 56.39 -23.82
N GLY A 285 20.99 55.30 -24.47
CA GLY A 285 22.40 55.08 -24.79
C GLY A 285 23.30 54.98 -23.55
N SER A 286 22.72 54.60 -22.41
CA SER A 286 23.42 54.51 -21.13
C SER A 286 24.45 53.39 -21.15
N VAL A 287 25.60 53.61 -20.53
CA VAL A 287 26.66 52.60 -20.41
C VAL A 287 26.18 51.46 -19.52
N VAL A 288 26.26 50.23 -20.00
CA VAL A 288 25.98 48.99 -19.25
C VAL A 288 27.29 48.22 -19.09
N GLY A 289 27.55 47.68 -17.90
CA GLY A 289 28.67 46.74 -17.69
C GLY A 289 29.39 46.93 -16.36
N ASN A 290 30.33 46.03 -16.05
CA ASN A 290 31.00 45.89 -14.75
C ASN A 290 31.86 47.09 -14.28
N THR A 291 31.88 48.18 -15.04
CA THR A 291 32.55 49.44 -14.68
C THR A 291 31.60 50.48 -14.08
N VAL A 292 30.28 50.24 -14.16
CA VAL A 292 29.24 51.00 -13.46
C VAL A 292 28.54 50.07 -12.47
N PRO A 293 28.24 50.52 -11.23
CA PRO A 293 27.60 49.66 -10.25
C PRO A 293 26.24 49.13 -10.70
N GLN A 294 25.40 49.98 -11.31
CA GLN A 294 24.13 49.64 -11.95
C GLN A 294 23.79 50.71 -12.99
N THR A 295 23.08 50.32 -14.05
CA THR A 295 22.52 51.22 -15.06
C THR A 295 21.04 51.41 -14.79
N VAL A 296 20.58 52.66 -14.66
CA VAL A 296 19.16 52.96 -14.39
C VAL A 296 18.65 53.98 -15.40
N ASP A 297 17.49 53.72 -15.99
CA ASP A 297 16.75 54.67 -16.82
C ASP A 297 15.25 54.67 -16.45
N VAL A 298 14.56 55.79 -16.68
CA VAL A 298 13.16 56.01 -16.23
C VAL A 298 12.28 56.49 -17.38
N ILE A 299 11.08 55.91 -17.48
CA ILE A 299 9.94 56.35 -18.28
C ILE A 299 8.86 56.87 -17.32
N THR A 300 8.30 58.05 -17.57
CA THR A 300 7.15 58.58 -16.80
C THR A 300 5.89 58.50 -17.67
N ILE A 301 4.90 57.74 -17.23
CA ILE A 301 3.59 57.61 -17.86
C ILE A 301 2.62 58.60 -17.20
N VAL A 302 1.86 59.36 -18.01
CA VAL A 302 0.94 60.42 -17.54
C VAL A 302 -0.54 60.07 -17.73
N ASP A 303 -0.84 59.07 -18.54
CA ASP A 303 -2.18 58.54 -18.75
C ASP A 303 -2.39 57.34 -17.82
N ASP A 304 -3.56 57.28 -17.19
CA ASP A 304 -3.89 56.30 -16.16
C ASP A 304 -4.93 55.30 -16.69
N ILE A 305 -4.51 54.05 -16.83
CA ILE A 305 -5.35 52.88 -17.10
C ILE A 305 -5.16 51.86 -15.99
N SER A 306 -6.18 51.03 -15.75
CA SER A 306 -6.01 49.80 -14.99
C SER A 306 -5.33 48.78 -15.90
N ILE A 307 -4.11 48.37 -15.55
CA ILE A 307 -3.29 47.46 -16.37
C ILE A 307 -3.98 46.10 -16.43
N GLY A 308 -4.49 45.73 -17.60
CA GLY A 308 -5.04 44.43 -17.93
C GLY A 308 -4.02 43.47 -18.55
N ASP A 309 -2.94 44.00 -19.14
CA ASP A 309 -1.75 43.25 -19.60
C ASP A 309 -0.56 44.22 -19.79
N LEU A 310 0.68 43.70 -19.81
CA LEU A 310 1.91 44.48 -19.92
C LEU A 310 2.99 43.77 -20.76
N GLN A 311 3.60 44.51 -21.69
CA GLN A 311 4.79 44.09 -22.45
C GLN A 311 5.93 45.09 -22.25
N VAL A 312 7.17 44.58 -22.13
CA VAL A 312 8.38 45.41 -21.99
C VAL A 312 9.40 45.07 -23.07
N GLN A 313 9.60 45.96 -24.03
CA GLN A 313 10.62 45.76 -25.07
C GLN A 313 11.97 46.29 -24.60
N VAL A 314 13.05 45.52 -24.81
CA VAL A 314 14.42 45.89 -24.44
C VAL A 314 15.37 45.62 -25.60
N ASP A 315 16.17 46.62 -25.94
CA ASP A 315 17.29 46.57 -26.89
C ASP A 315 18.57 47.05 -26.19
N LEU A 316 19.51 46.13 -26.03
CA LEU A 316 20.73 46.32 -25.26
C LEU A 316 21.89 45.55 -25.90
N ASN A 317 23.04 46.20 -25.98
CA ASN A 317 24.31 45.61 -26.39
C ASN A 317 25.17 45.33 -25.16
N HIS A 318 25.80 44.14 -25.09
CA HIS A 318 26.77 43.82 -24.04
C HIS A 318 27.74 42.71 -24.49
N PRO A 319 29.03 42.72 -24.12
CA PRO A 319 29.97 41.68 -24.57
C PRO A 319 29.62 40.25 -24.13
N PHE A 320 28.82 40.10 -23.08
CA PHE A 320 28.35 38.80 -22.58
C PHE A 320 27.03 38.97 -21.81
N VAL A 321 25.91 38.59 -22.41
CA VAL A 321 24.56 38.79 -21.84
C VAL A 321 24.28 37.83 -20.67
N GLY A 322 24.98 36.70 -20.60
CA GLY A 322 24.88 35.75 -19.49
C GLY A 322 25.32 36.31 -18.13
N ASP A 323 25.94 37.49 -18.06
CA ASP A 323 26.33 38.12 -16.79
C ASP A 323 25.38 39.28 -16.39
N LEU A 324 24.27 39.47 -17.12
CA LEU A 324 23.36 40.58 -16.88
C LEU A 324 22.13 40.17 -16.08
N THR A 325 21.68 41.06 -15.21
CA THR A 325 20.31 41.09 -14.71
C THR A 325 19.60 42.35 -15.19
N VAL A 326 18.32 42.23 -15.55
CA VAL A 326 17.49 43.35 -16.03
C VAL A 326 16.16 43.31 -15.27
N ASP A 327 15.93 44.32 -14.44
CA ASP A 327 14.74 44.49 -13.61
C ASP A 327 13.90 45.68 -14.09
N VAL A 328 12.58 45.53 -14.10
CA VAL A 328 11.63 46.66 -14.27
C VAL A 328 10.90 46.91 -12.96
N ILE A 329 10.70 48.18 -12.61
CA ILE A 329 10.15 48.61 -11.32
C ILE A 329 9.08 49.67 -11.53
N HIS A 330 7.91 49.46 -10.94
CA HIS A 330 6.82 50.44 -10.90
C HIS A 330 5.97 50.27 -9.64
N SER A 331 5.58 51.38 -9.00
CA SER A 331 4.68 51.39 -7.82
C SER A 331 5.03 50.41 -6.68
N GLY A 332 6.32 50.09 -6.51
CA GLY A 332 6.82 49.17 -5.47
C GLY A 332 6.92 47.70 -5.91
N THR A 333 6.36 47.34 -7.06
CA THR A 333 6.50 46.02 -7.68
C THR A 333 7.76 45.98 -8.55
N THR A 334 8.55 44.91 -8.45
CA THR A 334 9.77 44.67 -9.24
C THR A 334 9.67 43.32 -9.94
N VAL A 335 9.89 43.29 -11.24
CA VAL A 335 9.89 42.07 -12.06
C VAL A 335 11.23 41.94 -12.77
N ARG A 336 11.86 40.76 -12.66
CA ARG A 336 13.12 40.48 -13.35
C ARG A 336 12.89 39.89 -14.74
N LEU A 337 13.15 40.70 -15.75
CA LEU A 337 13.03 40.33 -17.16
C LEU A 337 14.13 39.36 -17.59
N HIS A 338 15.38 39.65 -17.21
CA HIS A 338 16.54 38.82 -17.56
C HIS A 338 17.37 38.46 -16.33
N ASN A 339 17.74 37.18 -16.17
CA ASN A 339 18.47 36.69 -15.01
C ASN A 339 19.63 35.77 -15.42
N GLU A 340 20.69 36.33 -15.99
CA GLU A 340 21.97 35.63 -16.27
C GLU A 340 21.87 34.44 -17.27
N ASN A 341 20.73 34.24 -17.92
CA ASN A 341 20.45 33.04 -18.72
C ASN A 341 20.80 33.17 -20.23
N GLY A 342 21.47 34.27 -20.64
CA GLY A 342 21.70 34.59 -22.06
C GLY A 342 22.99 34.03 -22.67
N GLY A 343 23.81 33.34 -21.87
CA GLY A 343 25.08 32.75 -22.31
C GLY A 343 26.02 33.73 -23.03
N ALA A 344 26.64 33.29 -24.12
CA ALA A 344 27.59 34.08 -24.91
C ALA A 344 26.93 35.07 -25.89
N ALA A 345 25.61 35.29 -25.80
CA ALA A 345 24.95 36.30 -26.60
C ALA A 345 25.56 37.69 -26.31
N THR A 346 25.61 38.54 -27.33
CA THR A 346 26.17 39.90 -27.22
C THR A 346 25.12 41.00 -27.21
N THR A 347 23.84 40.63 -27.29
CA THR A 347 22.70 41.54 -27.42
C THR A 347 21.47 40.93 -26.76
N ILE A 348 20.67 41.78 -26.11
CA ILE A 348 19.27 41.52 -25.81
C ILE A 348 18.48 42.37 -26.81
N GLU A 349 17.70 41.73 -27.67
CA GLU A 349 16.72 42.39 -28.53
C GLU A 349 15.46 41.53 -28.43
N ALA A 350 14.58 41.89 -27.50
CA ALA A 350 13.42 41.07 -27.14
C ALA A 350 12.25 41.91 -26.62
N THR A 351 11.04 41.38 -26.75
CA THR A 351 9.86 41.90 -26.05
C THR A 351 9.52 40.94 -24.92
N PHE A 352 9.62 41.37 -23.67
CA PHE A 352 9.23 40.56 -22.52
C PHE A 352 7.72 40.60 -22.35
N TRP A 353 7.11 39.42 -22.24
CA TRP A 353 5.68 39.22 -22.07
C TRP A 353 5.41 37.86 -21.42
N ASP A 354 4.46 37.77 -20.49
CA ASP A 354 4.19 36.52 -19.78
C ASP A 354 3.64 35.41 -20.69
N LEU A 355 3.00 35.78 -21.81
CA LEU A 355 2.56 34.85 -22.85
C LEU A 355 3.57 34.71 -24.01
N GLY A 356 4.77 35.27 -23.85
CA GLY A 356 5.86 35.10 -24.79
C GLY A 356 6.42 33.67 -24.82
N ALA A 357 7.36 33.39 -25.73
CA ALA A 357 8.00 32.08 -25.78
C ALA A 357 8.77 31.78 -24.49
N ALA A 358 8.66 30.55 -23.99
CA ALA A 358 9.31 30.14 -22.74
C ALA A 358 10.84 30.31 -22.79
N PRO A 359 11.51 30.59 -21.66
CA PRO A 359 12.94 30.89 -21.63
C PRO A 359 13.79 29.79 -22.29
N GLY A 360 14.65 30.18 -23.23
CA GLY A 360 15.59 29.27 -23.90
C GLY A 360 15.04 28.55 -25.14
N THR A 361 13.76 28.74 -25.49
CA THR A 361 13.16 28.16 -26.72
C THR A 361 13.54 28.93 -27.99
N ILE A 362 13.70 30.26 -27.88
CA ILE A 362 14.17 31.14 -28.96
C ILE A 362 15.32 32.05 -28.50
N PRO A 363 16.21 32.50 -29.41
CA PRO A 363 17.33 33.37 -29.05
C PRO A 363 16.87 34.72 -28.48
N ILE A 364 17.50 35.22 -27.42
CA ILE A 364 17.17 36.51 -26.77
C ILE A 364 17.41 37.76 -27.64
N ASN A 365 17.95 37.59 -28.85
CA ASN A 365 18.23 38.65 -29.82
C ASN A 365 17.37 38.53 -31.10
N CYS A 366 16.21 37.89 -31.01
CA CYS A 366 15.34 37.66 -32.15
C CYS A 366 14.36 38.81 -32.44
N GLY A 367 14.21 39.75 -31.51
CA GLY A 367 13.17 40.79 -31.54
C GLY A 367 11.76 40.28 -31.20
N CYS A 368 11.60 38.98 -30.90
CA CYS A 368 10.30 38.36 -30.65
C CYS A 368 9.86 38.47 -29.17
N PRO A 369 8.58 38.17 -28.89
CA PRO A 369 8.07 38.03 -27.53
C PRO A 369 8.66 36.81 -26.78
N ILE A 370 9.17 37.02 -25.57
CA ILE A 370 9.70 35.98 -24.67
C ILE A 370 9.22 36.19 -23.24
N GLN A 371 9.17 35.12 -22.45
CA GLN A 371 8.89 35.22 -21.02
C GLN A 371 10.06 35.83 -20.22
N PRO A 372 9.77 36.57 -19.13
CA PRO A 372 10.77 36.91 -18.12
C PRO A 372 11.50 35.67 -17.60
N THR A 373 12.80 35.82 -17.29
CA THR A 373 13.66 34.68 -16.88
C THR A 373 14.07 34.73 -15.41
N GLY A 374 13.67 35.77 -14.66
CA GLY A 374 13.95 35.90 -13.23
C GLY A 374 12.69 35.88 -12.36
N PRO A 375 12.79 36.21 -11.06
CA PRO A 375 11.65 36.23 -10.15
C PRO A 375 10.64 37.34 -10.48
N GLY A 376 9.36 37.04 -10.22
CA GLY A 376 8.22 37.88 -10.57
C GLY A 376 7.72 37.63 -12.00
N THR A 377 6.53 38.12 -12.30
CA THR A 377 5.92 38.07 -13.64
C THR A 377 5.35 39.43 -14.01
N LEU A 378 5.22 39.75 -15.29
CA LEU A 378 4.62 41.03 -15.69
C LEU A 378 3.15 41.14 -15.23
N SER A 379 2.51 40.01 -14.94
CA SER A 379 1.19 39.87 -14.36
C SER A 379 1.10 40.43 -12.94
N ASP A 380 2.22 40.62 -12.25
CA ASP A 380 2.28 41.27 -10.94
C ASP A 380 1.86 42.75 -11.00
N TYR A 381 1.78 43.33 -12.22
CA TYR A 381 1.25 44.67 -12.45
C TYR A 381 -0.26 44.70 -12.77
N LEU A 382 -0.95 43.56 -12.90
CA LEU A 382 -2.37 43.53 -13.27
C LEU A 382 -3.26 44.19 -12.21
N GLY A 383 -4.24 44.95 -12.67
CA GLY A 383 -5.16 45.74 -11.85
C GLY A 383 -4.51 46.95 -11.16
N THR A 384 -3.21 47.19 -11.38
CA THR A 384 -2.54 48.39 -10.90
C THR A 384 -2.67 49.55 -11.90
N SER A 385 -2.47 50.77 -11.42
CA SER A 385 -2.50 51.98 -12.24
C SER A 385 -1.23 52.07 -13.09
N SER A 386 -1.35 52.45 -14.37
CA SER A 386 -0.19 52.75 -15.24
C SER A 386 0.53 54.05 -14.89
N LEU A 387 -0.10 54.93 -14.10
CA LEU A 387 0.34 56.29 -13.85
C LEU A 387 1.62 56.35 -13.00
N GLY A 388 2.63 57.07 -13.48
CA GLY A 388 3.84 57.38 -12.71
C GLY A 388 5.13 56.87 -13.35
N ASP A 389 6.16 56.76 -12.51
CA ASP A 389 7.51 56.42 -12.96
C ASP A 389 7.68 54.89 -13.07
N TRP A 390 8.20 54.47 -14.22
CA TRP A 390 8.65 53.12 -14.54
C TRP A 390 10.17 53.16 -14.68
N SER A 391 10.89 52.35 -13.93
CA SER A 391 12.36 52.32 -13.95
C SER A 391 12.86 50.97 -14.48
N ILE A 392 13.82 51.00 -15.39
CA ILE A 392 14.62 49.82 -15.75
C ILE A 392 15.97 49.88 -15.04
N VAL A 393 16.37 48.79 -14.40
CA VAL A 393 17.63 48.64 -13.66
C VAL A 393 18.40 47.47 -14.24
N ILE A 394 19.64 47.70 -14.67
CA ILE A 394 20.50 46.69 -15.29
C ILE A 394 21.79 46.58 -14.50
N ASP A 395 22.13 45.36 -14.10
CA ASP A 395 23.36 45.03 -13.37
C ASP A 395 24.22 44.05 -14.17
N ASP A 396 25.53 44.26 -14.20
CA ASP A 396 26.51 43.31 -14.74
C ASP A 396 27.24 42.67 -13.56
N VAL A 397 26.86 41.43 -13.25
CA VAL A 397 27.31 40.72 -12.05
C VAL A 397 28.66 40.03 -12.23
N PHE A 398 29.35 40.27 -13.36
CA PHE A 398 30.65 39.69 -13.65
C PHE A 398 31.75 40.14 -12.66
N THR A 399 32.40 39.17 -12.02
CA THR A 399 33.45 39.41 -11.00
C THR A 399 34.90 39.26 -11.51
N GLY A 400 35.12 38.90 -12.79
CA GLY A 400 36.46 38.72 -13.34
C GLY A 400 37.16 40.02 -13.78
N GLY A 401 38.49 39.98 -13.90
CA GLY A 401 39.29 41.17 -14.19
C GLY A 401 39.26 41.62 -15.65
N GLY A 402 38.72 42.83 -15.90
CA GLY A 402 38.73 43.55 -17.18
C GLY A 402 37.39 44.26 -17.47
N PRO A 403 37.38 45.40 -18.18
CA PRO A 403 36.13 46.11 -18.49
C PRO A 403 35.30 45.35 -19.54
N ARG A 404 34.08 44.96 -19.19
CA ARG A 404 33.02 44.55 -20.12
C ARG A 404 32.05 45.71 -20.21
N ILE A 405 31.93 46.31 -21.40
CA ILE A 405 31.18 47.54 -21.59
C ILE A 405 30.26 47.36 -22.79
N GLY A 406 28.99 47.66 -22.56
CA GLY A 406 27.90 47.68 -23.51
C GLY A 406 27.04 48.95 -23.35
N SER A 407 25.83 48.93 -23.91
CA SER A 407 24.88 50.04 -23.88
C SER A 407 23.43 49.57 -23.80
N LEU A 408 22.60 50.32 -23.07
CA LEU A 408 21.14 50.26 -23.19
C LEU A 408 20.72 51.17 -24.35
N ASP A 409 20.36 50.57 -25.48
CA ASP A 409 20.09 51.29 -26.71
C ASP A 409 18.64 51.77 -26.78
N SER A 410 17.68 50.91 -26.43
CA SER A 410 16.28 51.31 -26.25
C SER A 410 15.50 50.41 -25.29
N TRP A 411 14.41 50.94 -24.74
CA TRP A 411 13.39 50.14 -24.05
C TRP A 411 12.01 50.81 -24.12
N CYS A 412 10.94 50.02 -24.10
CA CYS A 412 9.56 50.48 -24.18
C CYS A 412 8.68 49.80 -23.14
N ILE A 413 7.72 50.55 -22.58
CA ILE A 413 6.57 50.02 -21.84
C ILE A 413 5.35 50.05 -22.75
N ARG A 414 4.65 48.92 -22.86
CA ARG A 414 3.37 48.76 -23.57
C ARG A 414 2.33 48.21 -22.60
N ALA A 415 1.32 49.01 -22.24
CA ALA A 415 0.27 48.62 -21.30
C ALA A 415 -1.11 48.58 -21.99
N PHE A 416 -1.93 47.61 -21.59
CA PHE A 416 -3.28 47.36 -22.14
C PHE A 416 -4.33 47.52 -21.03
N GLU A 417 -5.51 48.07 -21.35
CA GLU A 417 -6.61 48.29 -20.40
C GLU A 417 -7.46 47.01 -20.19
N GLN A 418 -8.10 46.84 -19.03
CA GLN A 418 -8.80 45.60 -18.66
C GLN A 418 -10.06 45.34 -19.53
N GLY A 419 -10.01 44.32 -20.39
CA GLY A 419 -10.99 44.03 -21.44
C GLY A 419 -12.42 43.67 -20.99
N SER A 420 -12.68 42.49 -20.40
CA SER A 420 -14.03 41.88 -20.35
C SER A 420 -14.85 42.10 -19.07
N VAL A 421 -16.11 41.61 -19.03
CA VAL A 421 -16.90 41.52 -17.80
C VAL A 421 -16.25 40.55 -16.81
N THR A 422 -16.45 40.74 -15.51
CA THR A 422 -15.85 39.93 -14.44
C THR A 422 -16.93 39.36 -13.52
N GLN A 423 -16.60 38.39 -12.66
CA GLN A 423 -17.55 37.76 -11.72
C GLN A 423 -18.82 37.21 -12.40
N LEU A 424 -18.66 36.60 -13.58
CA LEU A 424 -19.74 35.97 -14.31
C LEU A 424 -20.27 34.76 -13.51
N ASN A 425 -21.54 34.80 -13.11
CA ASN A 425 -22.22 33.75 -12.36
C ASN A 425 -23.40 33.20 -13.16
N CYS A 426 -23.39 31.88 -13.32
CA CYS A 426 -24.25 31.17 -14.27
C CYS A 426 -24.76 29.90 -13.61
N SER A 427 -26.03 29.91 -13.20
CA SER A 427 -26.69 28.73 -12.65
C SER A 427 -28.19 28.77 -12.91
N ALA A 428 -28.76 27.59 -13.16
CA ALA A 428 -30.21 27.42 -13.25
C ALA A 428 -30.75 26.88 -11.93
N SER A 429 -31.96 27.28 -11.57
CA SER A 429 -32.67 26.62 -10.46
C SER A 429 -33.13 25.23 -10.89
N SER A 430 -33.11 24.26 -9.95
CA SER A 430 -33.57 22.89 -10.21
C SER A 430 -34.93 22.85 -10.91
N GLY A 431 -35.00 22.14 -12.04
CA GLY A 431 -36.23 21.99 -12.82
C GLY A 431 -36.73 23.28 -13.48
N SER A 432 -35.91 24.32 -13.58
CA SER A 432 -36.23 25.57 -14.29
C SER A 432 -35.78 25.50 -15.74
N LEU A 433 -36.62 25.97 -16.67
CA LEU A 433 -36.27 26.09 -18.08
C LEU A 433 -35.46 27.36 -18.39
N THR A 434 -35.36 28.30 -17.45
CA THR A 434 -34.64 29.58 -17.62
C THR A 434 -33.65 29.82 -16.48
N ALA A 435 -32.56 30.53 -16.74
CA ALA A 435 -31.55 30.90 -15.77
C ALA A 435 -31.35 32.44 -15.71
N GLU A 436 -30.82 32.94 -14.59
CA GLU A 436 -30.39 34.33 -14.44
C GLU A 436 -28.87 34.39 -14.44
N VAL A 437 -28.30 34.97 -15.50
CA VAL A 437 -26.86 35.19 -15.66
C VAL A 437 -26.52 36.56 -15.08
N THR A 438 -25.51 36.65 -14.21
CA THR A 438 -25.09 37.91 -13.58
C THR A 438 -23.59 38.15 -13.71
N TRP A 439 -23.16 39.42 -13.78
CA TRP A 439 -21.74 39.81 -13.93
C TRP A 439 -21.45 41.20 -13.38
N THR A 440 -20.16 41.56 -13.30
CA THR A 440 -19.64 42.87 -12.90
C THR A 440 -18.93 43.54 -14.08
N ASN A 441 -19.22 44.83 -14.31
CA ASN A 441 -18.56 45.64 -15.33
C ASN A 441 -17.34 46.37 -14.71
N PRO A 442 -16.09 45.99 -15.05
CA PRO A 442 -14.90 46.69 -14.54
C PRO A 442 -14.71 48.07 -15.17
N GLN A 443 -15.33 48.30 -16.34
CA GLN A 443 -15.34 49.57 -17.07
C GLN A 443 -16.73 49.85 -17.68
N GLY A 444 -16.88 51.00 -18.35
CA GLY A 444 -18.11 51.35 -19.04
C GLY A 444 -18.14 50.79 -20.46
N TYR A 445 -19.21 50.08 -20.80
CA TYR A 445 -19.43 49.53 -22.15
C TYR A 445 -20.54 50.31 -22.88
N ASP A 446 -20.61 50.16 -24.20
CA ASP A 446 -21.67 50.73 -25.03
C ASP A 446 -22.90 49.80 -25.11
N SER A 447 -22.66 48.48 -25.22
CA SER A 447 -23.70 47.45 -25.29
C SER A 447 -23.12 46.07 -24.97
N PHE A 448 -23.96 45.04 -24.90
CA PHE A 448 -23.55 43.64 -24.80
C PHE A 448 -24.22 42.79 -25.87
N GLU A 449 -23.52 41.80 -26.39
CA GLU A 449 -24.11 40.68 -27.12
C GLU A 449 -24.01 39.42 -26.28
N ILE A 450 -25.11 38.67 -26.18
CA ILE A 450 -25.19 37.42 -25.44
C ILE A 450 -25.32 36.29 -26.46
N TYR A 451 -24.40 35.34 -26.40
CA TYR A 451 -24.39 34.15 -27.24
C TYR A 451 -24.64 32.91 -26.39
N ALA A 452 -25.45 31.98 -26.89
CA ALA A 452 -25.67 30.65 -26.35
C ALA A 452 -25.17 29.61 -27.36
N ASP A 453 -24.20 28.79 -26.97
CA ASP A 453 -23.49 27.82 -27.84
C ASP A 453 -23.01 28.44 -29.17
N GLY A 454 -22.42 29.64 -29.06
CA GLY A 454 -21.92 30.40 -30.21
C GLY A 454 -23.01 31.04 -31.09
N ASN A 455 -24.31 30.87 -30.77
CA ASN A 455 -25.42 31.50 -31.48
C ASN A 455 -25.87 32.77 -30.75
N LEU A 456 -26.06 33.87 -31.49
CA LEU A 456 -26.52 35.13 -30.90
C LEU A 456 -27.96 34.98 -30.35
N GLU A 457 -28.10 35.11 -29.03
CA GLU A 457 -29.40 35.03 -28.34
C GLU A 457 -30.00 36.43 -28.13
N ALA A 458 -29.19 37.41 -27.68
CA ALA A 458 -29.67 38.75 -27.39
C ALA A 458 -28.62 39.86 -27.61
N ILE A 459 -29.10 41.07 -27.91
CA ILE A 459 -28.30 42.30 -27.89
C ILE A 459 -28.90 43.26 -26.86
N ILE A 460 -28.10 43.66 -25.88
CA ILE A 460 -28.48 44.57 -24.80
C ILE A 460 -27.84 45.93 -25.09
N ALA A 461 -28.66 46.91 -25.50
CA ALA A 461 -28.18 48.24 -25.90
C ALA A 461 -27.73 49.16 -24.73
N ASP A 462 -27.88 48.70 -23.48
CA ASP A 462 -27.46 49.43 -22.29
C ASP A 462 -26.21 48.77 -21.70
N GLY A 463 -25.05 49.36 -21.95
CA GLY A 463 -23.76 48.89 -21.43
C GLY A 463 -23.55 49.02 -19.92
N THR A 464 -24.58 49.44 -19.16
CA THR A 464 -24.57 49.42 -17.68
C THR A 464 -25.23 48.19 -17.06
N VAL A 465 -25.84 47.33 -17.88
CA VAL A 465 -26.50 46.10 -17.42
C VAL A 465 -25.49 45.12 -16.81
N THR A 466 -25.93 44.41 -15.77
CA THR A 466 -25.14 43.43 -15.01
C THR A 466 -25.85 42.07 -14.87
N SER A 467 -26.98 41.87 -15.56
CA SER A 467 -27.68 40.59 -15.57
C SER A 467 -28.54 40.37 -16.82
N TYR A 468 -28.82 39.10 -17.11
CA TYR A 468 -29.65 38.66 -18.23
C TYR A 468 -30.42 37.39 -17.85
N THR A 469 -31.70 37.30 -18.25
CA THR A 469 -32.50 36.06 -18.13
C THR A 469 -32.50 35.33 -19.45
N THR A 470 -32.07 34.07 -19.44
CA THR A 470 -31.94 33.25 -20.64
C THR A 470 -33.29 32.92 -21.28
N ALA A 471 -33.27 32.58 -22.56
CA ALA A 471 -34.37 31.91 -23.24
C ALA A 471 -34.66 30.53 -22.58
N PRO A 472 -35.91 30.02 -22.68
CA PRO A 472 -36.25 28.70 -22.19
C PRO A 472 -35.48 27.59 -22.92
N GLN A 473 -34.79 26.73 -22.15
CA GLN A 473 -34.05 25.57 -22.63
C GLN A 473 -34.83 24.27 -22.40
N THR A 474 -34.38 23.18 -22.99
CA THR A 474 -34.88 21.82 -22.71
C THR A 474 -34.21 21.24 -21.47
N ILE A 475 -34.86 20.29 -20.79
CA ILE A 475 -34.29 19.58 -19.64
C ILE A 475 -34.20 18.09 -19.98
N PRO A 476 -33.03 17.43 -19.84
CA PRO A 476 -31.73 18.01 -19.51
C PRO A 476 -31.09 18.75 -20.71
N SER A 477 -30.32 19.81 -20.45
CA SER A 477 -29.40 20.40 -21.44
C SER A 477 -28.27 21.17 -20.74
N THR A 478 -27.15 21.30 -21.43
CA THR A 478 -25.99 22.09 -21.01
C THR A 478 -25.74 23.13 -22.09
N VAL A 479 -25.63 24.41 -21.71
CA VAL A 479 -25.51 25.53 -22.66
C VAL A 479 -24.38 26.47 -22.24
N LEU A 480 -23.48 26.80 -23.16
CA LEU A 480 -22.40 27.77 -22.98
C LEU A 480 -22.91 29.18 -23.27
N TYR A 481 -22.99 30.03 -22.25
CA TYR A 481 -23.32 31.45 -22.40
C TYR A 481 -22.06 32.31 -22.42
N CYS A 482 -21.92 33.12 -23.47
CA CYS A 482 -20.83 34.08 -23.64
C CYS A 482 -21.37 35.51 -23.68
N ILE A 483 -20.78 36.38 -22.86
CA ILE A 483 -21.07 37.81 -22.82
C ILE A 483 -19.97 38.55 -23.56
N PHE A 484 -20.34 39.20 -24.66
CA PHE A 484 -19.47 40.05 -25.47
C PHE A 484 -19.77 41.52 -25.15
N PRO A 485 -19.01 42.15 -24.24
CA PRO A 485 -19.07 43.61 -24.08
C PRO A 485 -18.60 44.31 -25.36
N GLN A 486 -19.31 45.38 -25.72
CA GLN A 486 -19.00 46.19 -26.89
C GLN A 486 -18.49 47.55 -26.45
N LEU A 487 -17.34 47.96 -27.00
CA LEU A 487 -16.77 49.30 -26.83
C LEU A 487 -16.32 49.83 -28.19
N VAL A 488 -16.75 51.04 -28.56
CA VAL A 488 -16.49 51.58 -29.90
C VAL A 488 -15.00 51.67 -30.22
N GLY A 489 -14.57 50.89 -31.22
CA GLY A 489 -13.21 50.91 -31.75
C GLY A 489 -12.24 49.94 -31.08
N GLU A 490 -12.71 49.14 -30.13
CA GLU A 490 -11.93 48.15 -29.40
C GLU A 490 -12.56 46.75 -29.55
N VAL A 491 -11.73 45.73 -29.68
CA VAL A 491 -12.19 44.33 -29.67
C VAL A 491 -11.95 43.81 -28.26
N ILE A 492 -13.04 43.58 -27.53
CA ILE A 492 -13.00 43.09 -26.17
C ILE A 492 -13.29 41.58 -26.17
N PRO A 493 -12.45 40.75 -25.53
CA PRO A 493 -12.72 39.31 -25.44
C PRO A 493 -14.00 39.03 -24.65
N PRO A 494 -14.81 38.03 -25.03
CA PRO A 494 -15.98 37.64 -24.25
C PRO A 494 -15.59 36.98 -22.92
N ASN A 495 -16.51 36.99 -21.96
CA ASN A 495 -16.45 36.12 -20.79
C ASN A 495 -17.58 35.10 -20.88
N CYS A 496 -17.25 33.82 -20.72
CA CYS A 496 -18.19 32.72 -20.94
C CYS A 496 -18.33 31.83 -19.70
N CYS A 497 -19.46 31.17 -19.58
CA CYS A 497 -19.78 30.23 -18.52
C CYS A 497 -20.79 29.18 -19.02
N THR A 498 -20.76 27.99 -18.44
CA THR A 498 -21.70 26.93 -18.77
C THR A 498 -22.85 26.88 -17.76
N ILE A 499 -24.07 26.59 -18.23
CA ILE A 499 -25.26 26.39 -17.39
C ILE A 499 -25.89 25.03 -17.71
N ASP A 500 -26.08 24.23 -16.66
CA ASP A 500 -26.84 22.98 -16.73
C ASP A 500 -28.31 23.20 -16.34
N PHE A 501 -29.21 22.91 -17.28
CA PHE A 501 -30.65 22.90 -17.08
C PHE A 501 -31.09 21.48 -16.77
N LEU A 502 -31.12 21.14 -15.48
CA LEU A 502 -31.52 19.82 -14.99
C LEU A 502 -32.38 19.91 -13.72
N VAL A 503 -33.07 18.81 -13.37
CA VAL A 503 -33.62 18.65 -12.03
C VAL A 503 -32.51 18.11 -11.15
N GLN A 504 -32.14 18.86 -10.11
CA GLN A 504 -31.05 18.49 -9.23
C GLN A 504 -31.41 17.18 -8.52
N PRO A 505 -30.60 16.11 -8.69
CA PRO A 505 -30.88 14.84 -8.05
C PRO A 505 -30.82 14.95 -6.52
N ILE A 506 -31.38 13.95 -5.85
CA ILE A 506 -31.15 13.75 -4.42
C ILE A 506 -29.66 13.47 -4.17
N SER A 507 -29.17 13.79 -2.98
CA SER A 507 -27.80 13.49 -2.55
C SER A 507 -27.80 12.60 -1.32
N ASP A 508 -26.63 12.07 -0.95
CA ASP A 508 -26.44 11.27 0.27
C ASP A 508 -27.41 10.07 0.37
N LEU A 509 -27.61 9.36 -0.74
CA LEU A 509 -28.45 8.17 -0.77
C LEU A 509 -27.81 7.07 0.08
N LEU A 510 -28.43 6.77 1.21
CA LEU A 510 -28.08 5.64 2.07
C LEU A 510 -29.17 4.58 1.94
N ALA A 511 -28.76 3.33 1.79
CA ALA A 511 -29.67 2.19 1.76
C ALA A 511 -29.10 1.05 2.59
N GLY A 512 -29.90 0.52 3.51
CA GLY A 512 -29.58 -0.64 4.33
C GLY A 512 -30.69 -1.68 4.26
N SER A 513 -30.44 -2.86 4.83
CA SER A 513 -31.49 -3.86 5.01
C SER A 513 -31.62 -4.23 6.48
N VAL A 514 -32.84 -4.50 6.91
CA VAL A 514 -33.14 -5.06 8.23
C VAL A 514 -32.78 -6.55 8.19
N PRO A 515 -31.78 -6.99 8.97
CA PRO A 515 -31.27 -8.35 8.91
C PRO A 515 -32.34 -9.40 9.16
N GLY A 516 -32.28 -10.50 8.40
CA GLY A 516 -33.21 -11.62 8.54
C GLY A 516 -34.60 -11.38 7.94
N THR A 517 -34.95 -10.14 7.59
CA THR A 517 -36.25 -9.79 6.98
C THR A 517 -36.13 -9.35 5.53
N GLY A 518 -34.98 -8.80 5.14
CA GLY A 518 -34.75 -8.24 3.80
C GLY A 518 -35.54 -6.95 3.53
N GLU A 519 -36.12 -6.32 4.56
CA GLU A 519 -36.77 -5.01 4.48
C GLU A 519 -35.71 -3.93 4.29
N LEU A 520 -35.83 -3.08 3.27
CA LEU A 520 -34.85 -2.02 2.98
C LEU A 520 -35.20 -0.76 3.75
N GLU A 521 -34.21 -0.15 4.39
CA GLU A 521 -34.30 1.17 5.02
C GLU A 521 -33.47 2.15 4.18
N VAL A 522 -34.14 3.15 3.60
CA VAL A 522 -33.54 4.07 2.62
C VAL A 522 -33.69 5.50 3.12
N SER A 523 -32.64 6.30 3.05
CA SER A 523 -32.64 7.72 3.39
C SER A 523 -31.81 8.53 2.40
N TRP A 524 -32.12 9.82 2.27
CA TRP A 524 -31.43 10.74 1.34
C TRP A 524 -31.62 12.21 1.75
N THR A 525 -30.82 13.08 1.16
CA THR A 525 -30.91 14.54 1.26
C THR A 525 -31.57 15.11 0.00
N ASN A 526 -32.53 16.02 0.17
CA ASN A 526 -33.15 16.72 -0.95
C ASN A 526 -32.38 18.01 -1.27
N ALA A 527 -31.91 18.16 -2.51
CA ALA A 527 -31.25 19.39 -2.97
C ALA A 527 -32.24 20.54 -3.21
N SER A 528 -33.54 20.23 -3.40
CA SER A 528 -34.61 21.20 -3.62
C SER A 528 -35.94 20.71 -3.02
N VAL A 529 -37.00 21.49 -3.20
CA VAL A 529 -38.37 21.05 -2.91
C VAL A 529 -38.95 20.44 -4.19
N TYR A 530 -39.01 19.11 -4.24
CA TYR A 530 -39.54 18.37 -5.37
C TYR A 530 -41.07 18.29 -5.32
N ASP A 531 -41.69 17.89 -6.43
CA ASP A 531 -43.12 17.54 -6.48
C ASP A 531 -43.34 16.13 -5.90
N GLU A 532 -42.48 15.19 -6.30
CA GLU A 532 -42.54 13.76 -5.97
C GLU A 532 -41.12 13.19 -5.96
N VAL A 533 -40.86 12.19 -5.11
CA VAL A 533 -39.64 11.36 -5.18
C VAL A 533 -40.07 9.92 -5.44
N ARG A 534 -39.43 9.26 -6.41
CA ARG A 534 -39.74 7.89 -6.81
C ARG A 534 -38.60 6.96 -6.43
N ILE A 535 -38.96 5.80 -5.90
CA ILE A 535 -38.05 4.77 -5.44
C ILE A 535 -38.25 3.53 -6.30
N TYR A 536 -37.17 3.10 -6.92
CA TYR A 536 -37.08 1.88 -7.69
C TYR A 536 -36.23 0.87 -6.93
N VAL A 537 -36.63 -0.39 -6.96
CA VAL A 537 -35.81 -1.49 -6.46
C VAL A 537 -35.68 -2.53 -7.55
N ASP A 538 -34.44 -2.91 -7.87
CA ASP A 538 -34.09 -3.85 -8.95
C ASP A 538 -34.72 -3.44 -10.30
N GLY A 539 -34.75 -2.12 -10.57
CA GLY A 539 -35.32 -1.51 -11.78
C GLY A 539 -36.85 -1.37 -11.79
N GLY A 540 -37.57 -1.92 -10.79
CA GLY A 540 -39.02 -1.80 -10.66
C GLY A 540 -39.44 -0.64 -9.76
N LEU A 541 -40.42 0.17 -10.17
CA LEU A 541 -40.98 1.23 -9.31
C LEU A 541 -41.74 0.61 -8.12
N GLU A 542 -41.26 0.86 -6.91
CA GLU A 542 -41.87 0.33 -5.68
C GLU A 542 -42.53 1.40 -4.81
N GLY A 543 -42.01 2.63 -4.85
CA GLY A 543 -42.48 3.73 -4.01
C GLY A 543 -42.58 5.05 -4.76
N ALA A 544 -43.61 5.83 -4.44
CA ALA A 544 -43.72 7.24 -4.80
C ALA A 544 -44.13 8.01 -3.55
N VAL A 545 -43.26 8.88 -3.07
CA VAL A 545 -43.42 9.64 -1.84
C VAL A 545 -43.49 11.14 -2.14
N SER A 546 -43.98 11.93 -1.18
CA SER A 546 -44.01 13.40 -1.33
C SER A 546 -42.62 13.95 -1.60
N GLY A 547 -42.49 14.99 -2.43
CA GLY A 547 -41.19 15.60 -2.75
C GLY A 547 -40.43 16.27 -1.59
N THR A 548 -40.98 16.27 -0.37
CA THR A 548 -40.27 16.66 0.87
C THR A 548 -39.81 15.46 1.71
N ALA A 549 -40.13 14.22 1.30
CA ALA A 549 -39.70 13.03 2.02
C ALA A 549 -38.19 12.84 1.86
N SER A 550 -37.54 12.32 2.90
CA SER A 550 -36.10 12.08 2.97
C SER A 550 -35.79 10.64 3.38
N SER A 551 -36.80 9.78 3.43
CA SER A 551 -36.65 8.36 3.74
C SER A 551 -37.84 7.53 3.27
N TRP A 552 -37.59 6.24 3.10
CA TRP A 552 -38.57 5.24 2.70
C TRP A 552 -38.17 3.85 3.23
N VAL A 553 -39.15 2.98 3.42
CA VAL A 553 -38.95 1.59 3.86
C VAL A 553 -39.73 0.64 2.95
N SER A 554 -39.08 -0.46 2.52
CA SER A 554 -39.68 -1.45 1.61
C SER A 554 -40.52 -2.52 2.32
N GLY A 555 -41.03 -3.50 1.56
CA GLY A 555 -41.46 -4.78 2.13
C GLY A 555 -40.29 -5.79 2.27
N PRO A 556 -40.51 -6.95 2.91
CA PRO A 556 -39.47 -7.97 3.12
C PRO A 556 -39.05 -8.69 1.82
N ARG A 557 -37.80 -9.15 1.77
CA ARG A 557 -37.14 -9.81 0.62
C ARG A 557 -36.38 -11.08 1.02
N PRO A 558 -36.02 -11.98 0.08
CA PRO A 558 -35.16 -13.13 0.38
C PRO A 558 -33.79 -12.70 0.90
N VAL A 559 -33.31 -13.35 1.96
CA VAL A 559 -31.99 -13.16 2.57
C VAL A 559 -31.24 -14.51 2.63
N PRO A 560 -29.90 -14.56 2.44
CA PRO A 560 -29.05 -13.46 1.99
C PRO A 560 -29.27 -13.13 0.51
N GLY A 561 -28.89 -11.93 0.08
CA GLY A 561 -28.98 -11.48 -1.30
C GLY A 561 -28.46 -10.06 -1.49
N THR A 562 -28.73 -9.46 -2.65
CA THR A 562 -28.47 -8.05 -2.94
C THR A 562 -29.72 -7.41 -3.53
N ALA A 563 -29.83 -6.09 -3.39
CA ALA A 563 -30.87 -5.28 -4.02
C ALA A 563 -30.27 -3.96 -4.50
N VAL A 564 -30.72 -3.45 -5.64
CA VAL A 564 -30.31 -2.13 -6.14
C VAL A 564 -31.43 -1.14 -5.86
N VAL A 565 -31.18 -0.16 -4.99
CA VAL A 565 -32.15 0.89 -4.65
C VAL A 565 -31.82 2.13 -5.44
N CYS A 566 -32.73 2.57 -6.30
CA CYS A 566 -32.56 3.80 -7.06
C CYS A 566 -33.63 4.83 -6.72
N VAL A 567 -33.22 6.09 -6.62
CA VAL A 567 -34.09 7.22 -6.27
C VAL A 567 -33.93 8.32 -7.31
N GLU A 568 -35.05 8.80 -7.84
CA GLU A 568 -35.11 9.99 -8.70
C GLU A 568 -36.10 11.00 -8.11
N ALA A 569 -35.79 12.27 -8.31
CA ALA A 569 -36.65 13.39 -7.95
C ALA A 569 -37.42 13.90 -9.18
N PHE A 570 -38.67 14.29 -8.98
CA PHE A 570 -39.52 14.89 -10.01
C PHE A 570 -39.83 16.33 -9.66
N GLN A 571 -39.61 17.25 -10.60
CA GLN A 571 -39.89 18.67 -10.40
C GLN A 571 -40.32 19.34 -11.70
N ASN A 572 -41.44 20.06 -11.67
CA ASN A 572 -41.99 20.82 -12.80
C ASN A 572 -42.22 20.00 -14.08
N GLY A 573 -42.49 18.70 -13.96
CA GLY A 573 -42.72 17.83 -15.13
C GLY A 573 -41.48 17.09 -15.63
N ASN A 574 -40.30 17.35 -15.05
CA ASN A 574 -39.02 16.75 -15.43
C ASN A 574 -38.50 15.86 -14.29
N VAL A 575 -37.64 14.89 -14.64
CA VAL A 575 -36.97 13.98 -13.70
C VAL A 575 -35.51 14.39 -13.52
N SER A 576 -34.97 14.13 -12.34
CA SER A 576 -33.53 14.17 -12.09
C SER A 576 -32.85 12.94 -12.67
N ASP A 577 -31.52 12.94 -12.66
CA ASP A 577 -30.77 11.71 -12.79
C ASP A 577 -31.17 10.71 -11.71
N LEU A 578 -31.10 9.43 -12.07
CA LEU A 578 -31.41 8.32 -11.20
C LEU A 578 -30.18 7.99 -10.35
N ILE A 579 -30.28 8.17 -9.03
CA ILE A 579 -29.18 7.87 -8.10
C ILE A 579 -29.44 6.49 -7.52
N CYS A 580 -28.50 5.57 -7.71
CA CYS A 580 -28.62 4.18 -7.26
C CYS A 580 -27.64 3.86 -6.15
N LYS A 581 -28.03 2.93 -5.27
CA LYS A 581 -27.17 2.34 -4.25
C LYS A 581 -27.39 0.84 -4.18
N ASN A 582 -26.32 0.08 -4.32
CA ASN A 582 -26.35 -1.35 -4.13
C ASN A 582 -26.42 -1.66 -2.62
N THR A 583 -27.32 -2.54 -2.24
CA THR A 583 -27.63 -2.83 -0.83
C THR A 583 -27.54 -4.33 -0.56
N PRO A 584 -26.66 -4.79 0.35
CA PRO A 584 -26.67 -6.18 0.80
C PRO A 584 -27.92 -6.48 1.62
N LEU A 585 -28.58 -7.59 1.31
CA LEU A 585 -29.68 -8.16 2.07
C LEU A 585 -29.11 -9.16 3.08
N MET A 586 -29.03 -8.73 4.35
CA MET A 586 -28.26 -9.42 5.39
C MET A 586 -29.09 -10.49 6.10
N VAL A 587 -28.45 -11.60 6.47
CA VAL A 587 -29.04 -12.57 7.40
C VAL A 587 -28.98 -12.03 8.83
N SER A 588 -29.89 -12.48 9.69
CA SER A 588 -29.82 -12.17 11.11
C SER A 588 -28.60 -12.85 11.73
N ARG A 589 -27.79 -12.10 12.49
CA ARG A 589 -26.68 -12.59 13.32
C ARG A 589 -26.94 -12.33 14.80
N ASP A 590 -26.10 -12.88 15.67
CA ASP A 590 -26.23 -12.73 17.13
C ASP A 590 -26.08 -11.28 17.59
N VAL A 591 -25.13 -10.55 16.99
CA VAL A 591 -24.91 -9.13 17.27
C VAL A 591 -24.71 -8.36 15.97
N MET A 592 -25.36 -7.21 15.87
CA MET A 592 -25.13 -6.25 14.79
C MET A 592 -25.14 -4.83 15.32
N VAL A 593 -24.11 -4.06 14.96
CA VAL A 593 -23.98 -2.64 15.33
C VAL A 593 -23.46 -1.85 14.14
N CYS A 594 -24.09 -0.70 13.86
CA CYS A 594 -23.73 0.18 12.75
C CYS A 594 -23.42 1.59 13.23
N ARG A 595 -22.62 2.31 12.43
CA ARG A 595 -22.29 3.72 12.60
C ARG A 595 -22.34 4.43 11.26
N GLU A 596 -22.72 5.71 11.29
CA GLU A 596 -22.77 6.60 10.13
C GLU A 596 -21.89 7.84 10.43
N PRO A 597 -20.56 7.77 10.22
CA PRO A 597 -19.66 8.83 10.63
C PRO A 597 -19.89 10.14 9.88
N GLY A 598 -20.12 10.07 8.57
CA GLY A 598 -20.29 11.23 7.68
C GLY A 598 -19.05 12.14 7.61
N SER A 599 -17.92 11.69 8.12
CA SER A 599 -16.68 12.46 8.16
C SER A 599 -16.10 12.63 6.75
N PRO A 600 -15.65 13.83 6.37
CA PRO A 600 -14.98 14.01 5.09
C PRO A 600 -13.63 13.29 5.10
N ILE A 601 -13.26 12.70 3.97
CA ILE A 601 -11.95 12.13 3.70
C ILE A 601 -11.23 13.12 2.79
N ASN A 602 -10.22 13.84 3.30
CA ASN A 602 -9.47 14.83 2.54
C ASN A 602 -8.07 15.09 3.14
N GLN A 603 -7.29 15.96 2.50
CA GLN A 603 -5.87 16.20 2.84
C GLN A 603 -5.64 16.77 4.25
N SER A 604 -6.67 17.34 4.87
CA SER A 604 -6.57 17.90 6.21
C SER A 604 -6.90 16.89 7.32
N VAL A 605 -7.53 15.76 6.98
CA VAL A 605 -8.09 14.80 7.95
C VAL A 605 -7.90 13.32 7.59
N SER A 606 -7.13 13.00 6.53
CA SER A 606 -6.68 11.64 6.20
C SER A 606 -5.42 11.28 7.02
N PRO A 607 -5.36 10.13 7.72
CA PRO A 607 -6.41 9.11 7.83
C PRO A 607 -7.55 9.53 8.78
N VAL A 608 -8.78 9.10 8.46
CA VAL A 608 -9.97 9.29 9.31
C VAL A 608 -10.31 7.99 10.05
N SER A 609 -10.71 8.09 11.32
CA SER A 609 -11.09 6.93 12.12
C SER A 609 -12.45 7.11 12.79
N ASP A 610 -13.22 6.02 12.88
CA ASP A 610 -14.41 5.89 13.74
C ASP A 610 -14.30 4.59 14.54
N PHE A 611 -15.09 4.45 15.61
CA PHE A 611 -15.08 3.24 16.43
C PHE A 611 -16.48 2.80 16.85
N ILE A 612 -16.65 1.48 16.97
CA ILE A 612 -17.82 0.83 17.56
C ILE A 612 -17.40 0.23 18.90
N LEU A 613 -18.10 0.61 19.98
CA LEU A 613 -17.90 0.01 21.29
C LEU A 613 -18.83 -1.19 21.48
N MET A 614 -18.26 -2.40 21.48
CA MET A 614 -18.97 -3.65 21.70
C MET A 614 -18.99 -4.00 23.19
N THR A 615 -20.18 -4.16 23.76
CA THR A 615 -20.34 -4.50 25.19
C THR A 615 -20.55 -5.99 25.43
N ASN A 616 -20.95 -6.74 24.41
CA ASN A 616 -21.21 -8.18 24.49
C ASN A 616 -19.89 -8.96 24.53
N ASN A 617 -19.65 -9.70 25.61
CA ASN A 617 -18.51 -10.61 25.72
C ASN A 617 -18.90 -11.98 25.17
N MET A 618 -18.48 -12.24 23.93
CA MET A 618 -18.65 -13.51 23.23
C MET A 618 -17.43 -13.76 22.35
N LEU A 619 -17.12 -15.02 22.07
CA LEU A 619 -16.17 -15.36 21.02
C LEU A 619 -16.81 -15.14 19.65
N ILE A 620 -15.99 -14.70 18.71
CA ILE A 620 -16.40 -14.56 17.31
C ILE A 620 -16.30 -15.93 16.66
N GLY A 621 -17.44 -16.50 16.25
CA GLY A 621 -17.48 -17.70 15.42
C GLY A 621 -17.41 -17.36 13.93
N ASP A 622 -18.03 -16.26 13.54
CA ASP A 622 -18.03 -15.69 12.21
C ASP A 622 -18.24 -14.17 12.28
N ILE A 623 -17.64 -13.41 11.38
CA ILE A 623 -17.75 -11.95 11.34
C ILE A 623 -17.85 -11.45 9.90
N ASP A 624 -18.88 -10.65 9.66
CA ASP A 624 -19.06 -9.89 8.43
C ASP A 624 -18.98 -8.39 8.74
N VAL A 625 -18.39 -7.62 7.84
CA VAL A 625 -18.19 -6.17 8.02
C VAL A 625 -18.71 -5.43 6.81
N LEU A 626 -19.77 -4.64 7.00
CA LEU A 626 -20.27 -3.75 5.95
C LEU A 626 -19.43 -2.48 5.93
N VAL A 627 -18.95 -2.08 4.75
CA VAL A 627 -18.22 -0.82 4.54
C VAL A 627 -18.90 -0.03 3.43
N ASP A 628 -19.18 1.24 3.71
CA ASP A 628 -19.81 2.19 2.81
C ASP A 628 -19.01 3.51 2.81
N ILE A 629 -18.33 3.80 1.71
CA ILE A 629 -17.46 4.97 1.53
C ILE A 629 -17.79 5.59 0.20
N ARG A 630 -18.04 6.91 0.17
CA ARG A 630 -18.06 7.67 -1.08
C ARG A 630 -16.68 8.16 -1.41
N HIS A 631 -16.20 7.83 -2.59
CA HIS A 631 -14.87 8.21 -3.05
C HIS A 631 -14.79 8.18 -4.58
N PRO A 632 -14.18 9.18 -5.25
CA PRO A 632 -14.13 9.24 -6.70
C PRO A 632 -13.17 8.21 -7.32
N PHE A 633 -12.16 7.78 -6.56
CA PHE A 633 -11.13 6.82 -7.00
C PHE A 633 -10.79 5.86 -5.87
N VAL A 634 -11.50 4.74 -5.74
CA VAL A 634 -11.29 3.82 -4.59
C VAL A 634 -9.93 3.13 -4.61
N GLY A 635 -9.20 3.20 -5.74
CA GLY A 635 -7.79 2.80 -5.83
C GLY A 635 -6.84 3.62 -4.97
N ASP A 636 -7.28 4.76 -4.41
CA ASP A 636 -6.48 5.59 -3.51
C ASP A 636 -6.79 5.34 -2.04
N VAL A 637 -7.69 4.40 -1.73
CA VAL A 637 -8.20 4.18 -0.37
C VAL A 637 -7.58 2.93 0.26
N ILE A 638 -7.21 3.04 1.53
CA ILE A 638 -6.88 1.92 2.42
C ILE A 638 -7.90 1.90 3.54
N VAL A 639 -8.46 0.72 3.84
CA VAL A 639 -9.43 0.53 4.93
C VAL A 639 -8.94 -0.55 5.86
N ASP A 640 -8.60 -0.16 7.09
CA ASP A 640 -8.14 -1.04 8.15
C ASP A 640 -9.18 -1.21 9.24
N LEU A 641 -9.33 -2.45 9.71
CA LEU A 641 -10.16 -2.80 10.85
C LEU A 641 -9.31 -3.42 11.96
N SER A 642 -9.34 -2.81 13.16
CA SER A 642 -8.69 -3.34 14.36
C SER A 642 -9.73 -3.78 15.40
N SER A 643 -9.55 -4.98 15.92
CA SER A 643 -10.35 -5.53 17.02
C SER A 643 -9.80 -5.10 18.40
N PRO A 644 -10.59 -5.27 19.48
CA PRO A 644 -10.14 -5.03 20.85
C PRO A 644 -8.99 -5.92 21.32
N SER A 645 -8.81 -7.09 20.70
CA SER A 645 -7.73 -8.04 21.03
C SER A 645 -6.40 -7.70 20.36
N GLY A 646 -6.34 -6.61 19.58
CA GLY A 646 -5.15 -6.20 18.83
C GLY A 646 -5.01 -6.88 17.46
N THR A 647 -5.99 -7.66 17.03
CA THR A 647 -6.03 -8.22 15.66
C THR A 647 -6.37 -7.10 14.69
N SER A 648 -5.61 -6.94 13.61
CA SER A 648 -5.88 -5.97 12.55
C SER A 648 -5.93 -6.65 11.19
N VAL A 649 -6.90 -6.26 10.37
CA VAL A 649 -7.09 -6.77 9.01
C VAL A 649 -7.32 -5.58 8.08
N THR A 650 -6.57 -5.53 6.98
CA THR A 650 -6.79 -4.56 5.91
C THR A 650 -7.88 -5.09 4.97
N LEU A 651 -9.05 -4.47 5.03
CA LEU A 651 -10.22 -4.84 4.23
C LEU A 651 -10.01 -4.45 2.77
N HIS A 652 -9.54 -3.22 2.53
CA HIS A 652 -9.29 -2.66 1.19
C HIS A 652 -7.88 -2.07 1.14
N ASP A 653 -7.11 -2.40 0.10
CA ASP A 653 -5.73 -1.91 -0.08
C ASP A 653 -5.48 -1.43 -1.52
N LEU A 654 -5.84 -0.17 -1.79
CA LEU A 654 -5.54 0.51 -3.06
C LEU A 654 -6.02 -0.24 -4.32
N LEU A 655 -7.08 -1.04 -4.18
CA LEU A 655 -7.69 -1.79 -5.28
C LEU A 655 -8.85 -1.00 -5.92
N GLY A 656 -9.24 -1.37 -7.14
CA GLY A 656 -10.37 -0.76 -7.85
C GLY A 656 -10.06 0.42 -8.76
N GLY A 657 -8.85 0.99 -8.68
CA GLY A 657 -8.40 2.02 -9.63
C GLY A 657 -9.36 3.22 -9.70
N ALA A 658 -9.98 3.43 -10.87
CA ALA A 658 -10.91 4.52 -11.11
C ALA A 658 -12.38 4.21 -10.78
N ASP A 659 -12.65 3.06 -10.17
CA ASP A 659 -13.98 2.78 -9.62
C ASP A 659 -14.32 3.83 -8.56
N SER A 660 -15.59 4.22 -8.54
CA SER A 660 -16.15 5.12 -7.55
C SER A 660 -16.88 4.34 -6.46
N ASP A 661 -16.75 4.80 -5.22
CA ASP A 661 -17.43 4.32 -4.02
C ASP A 661 -17.11 2.86 -3.62
N ILE A 662 -17.14 2.62 -2.32
CA ILE A 662 -17.07 1.27 -1.73
C ILE A 662 -18.42 1.01 -1.08
N SER A 663 -19.11 -0.05 -1.49
CA SER A 663 -20.28 -0.59 -0.81
C SER A 663 -20.24 -2.11 -0.90
N VAL A 664 -19.60 -2.72 0.10
CA VAL A 664 -19.33 -4.16 0.14
C VAL A 664 -19.50 -4.73 1.54
N LEU A 665 -19.81 -6.02 1.59
CA LEU A 665 -19.83 -6.81 2.81
C LEU A 665 -18.56 -7.69 2.86
N TYR A 666 -17.58 -7.31 3.67
CA TYR A 666 -16.40 -8.15 3.87
C TYR A 666 -16.76 -9.37 4.71
N SER A 667 -16.48 -10.58 4.21
CA SER A 667 -16.86 -11.84 4.83
C SER A 667 -15.85 -12.93 4.50
N ASN A 668 -15.63 -13.88 5.41
CA ASN A 668 -14.71 -14.99 5.11
C ASN A 668 -15.29 -15.91 4.01
N GLY A 669 -14.44 -16.38 3.11
CA GLY A 669 -14.84 -17.29 2.03
C GLY A 669 -15.68 -16.66 0.92
N ALA A 670 -15.83 -15.33 0.93
CA ALA A 670 -16.37 -14.58 -0.18
C ALA A 670 -15.39 -14.59 -1.39
N PRO A 671 -15.85 -14.23 -2.61
CA PRO A 671 -14.98 -14.06 -3.75
C PRO A 671 -13.82 -13.10 -3.47
N ALA A 672 -12.69 -13.32 -4.16
CA ALA A 672 -11.52 -12.46 -4.04
C ALA A 672 -11.88 -10.99 -4.27
N ASN A 673 -11.28 -10.11 -3.47
CA ASN A 673 -11.56 -8.68 -3.49
C ASN A 673 -11.27 -8.08 -4.87
N ALA A 674 -12.32 -7.82 -5.65
CA ALA A 674 -12.23 -7.40 -7.04
C ALA A 674 -13.44 -6.56 -7.45
N ALA A 675 -13.21 -5.61 -8.36
CA ALA A 675 -14.23 -4.74 -8.93
C ALA A 675 -15.46 -5.52 -9.46
N PRO A 676 -16.67 -4.94 -9.37
CA PRO A 676 -16.98 -3.57 -8.92
C PRO A 676 -17.15 -3.44 -7.40
N TYR A 677 -16.57 -2.38 -6.80
CA TYR A 677 -16.56 -2.15 -5.35
C TYR A 677 -17.82 -1.50 -4.78
N ASP A 678 -18.75 -1.02 -5.60
CA ASP A 678 -20.09 -0.59 -5.17
C ASP A 678 -21.14 -1.66 -5.52
N CYS A 679 -20.83 -2.96 -5.46
CA CYS A 679 -21.78 -4.02 -5.86
C CYS A 679 -22.84 -4.38 -4.80
N GLY A 680 -22.66 -3.94 -3.54
CA GLY A 680 -23.42 -4.45 -2.39
C GLY A 680 -23.23 -5.94 -2.13
N CYS A 681 -22.21 -6.55 -2.73
CA CYS A 681 -21.91 -7.97 -2.69
C CYS A 681 -20.90 -8.32 -1.59
N ALA A 682 -20.74 -9.61 -1.32
CA ALA A 682 -19.74 -10.08 -0.38
C ALA A 682 -18.35 -10.17 -1.02
N MET A 683 -17.31 -9.71 -0.33
CA MET A 683 -15.91 -9.77 -0.78
C MET A 683 -14.98 -10.26 0.32
N ASP A 684 -13.88 -10.90 -0.06
CA ASP A 684 -12.79 -11.21 0.88
C ASP A 684 -11.97 -9.95 1.19
N ALA A 685 -11.21 -9.97 2.29
CA ALA A 685 -10.31 -8.86 2.64
C ALA A 685 -9.07 -8.82 1.72
N SER A 686 -8.52 -7.63 1.48
CA SER A 686 -7.29 -7.45 0.67
C SER A 686 -6.04 -8.02 1.35
N GLY A 687 -6.01 -7.91 2.68
CA GLY A 687 -4.84 -8.21 3.50
C GLY A 687 -3.85 -7.02 3.55
N PRO A 688 -2.88 -7.03 4.47
CA PRO A 688 -2.50 -8.15 5.35
C PRO A 688 -3.57 -8.56 6.37
N GLY A 689 -3.62 -9.85 6.67
CA GLY A 689 -4.64 -10.47 7.51
C GLY A 689 -5.86 -10.99 6.72
N THR A 690 -6.74 -11.71 7.40
CA THR A 690 -7.99 -12.25 6.83
C THR A 690 -9.15 -12.09 7.80
N MET A 691 -10.40 -12.10 7.31
CA MET A 691 -11.58 -12.09 8.19
C MET A 691 -11.60 -13.26 9.18
N ALA A 692 -10.92 -14.38 8.86
CA ALA A 692 -10.79 -15.53 9.75
C ALA A 692 -9.88 -15.26 10.97
N ASP A 693 -9.02 -14.24 10.93
CA ASP A 693 -8.08 -13.91 12.02
C ASP A 693 -8.82 -13.38 13.25
N PHE A 694 -10.06 -12.91 13.09
CA PHE A 694 -10.93 -12.50 14.20
C PHE A 694 -11.60 -13.69 14.89
N ILE A 695 -11.68 -14.86 14.24
CA ILE A 695 -12.36 -16.03 14.79
C ILE A 695 -11.66 -16.48 16.08
N ASN A 696 -12.45 -16.86 17.09
CA ASN A 696 -12.01 -17.22 18.44
C ASN A 696 -11.36 -16.09 19.25
N THR A 697 -11.47 -14.83 18.81
CA THR A 697 -11.14 -13.66 19.64
C THR A 697 -12.40 -13.12 20.34
N SER A 698 -12.22 -12.34 21.41
CA SER A 698 -13.36 -11.71 22.10
C SER A 698 -13.91 -10.54 21.28
N ALA A 699 -15.23 -10.50 21.11
CA ALA A 699 -15.93 -9.38 20.48
C ALA A 699 -15.99 -8.12 21.38
N GLN A 700 -15.74 -8.24 22.70
CA GLN A 700 -15.94 -7.14 23.65
C GLN A 700 -14.81 -6.11 23.62
N GLY A 701 -15.19 -4.83 23.47
CA GLY A 701 -14.27 -3.70 23.51
C GLY A 701 -14.41 -2.77 22.30
N PRO A 702 -13.47 -1.83 22.12
CA PRO A 702 -13.50 -0.90 21.00
C PRO A 702 -12.99 -1.58 19.72
N TRP A 703 -13.83 -1.60 18.70
CA TRP A 703 -13.45 -1.88 17.32
C TRP A 703 -13.18 -0.56 16.63
N VAL A 704 -12.05 -0.44 15.95
CA VAL A 704 -11.63 0.80 15.29
C VAL A 704 -11.52 0.53 13.80
N MET A 705 -12.18 1.36 13.00
CA MET A 705 -12.00 1.39 11.55
C MET A 705 -11.26 2.67 11.17
N THR A 706 -10.20 2.52 10.38
CA THR A 706 -9.40 3.62 9.85
C THR A 706 -9.49 3.59 8.33
N VAL A 707 -9.76 4.75 7.75
CA VAL A 707 -9.82 4.95 6.31
C VAL A 707 -8.74 5.97 5.95
N GLU A 708 -7.77 5.55 5.17
CA GLU A 708 -6.73 6.41 4.64
C GLU A 708 -6.94 6.60 3.14
N ASP A 709 -6.85 7.84 2.71
CA ASP A 709 -6.79 8.22 1.29
C ASP A 709 -5.39 8.75 1.03
N ILE A 710 -4.67 8.11 0.10
CA ILE A 710 -3.27 8.43 -0.22
C ILE A 710 -3.15 9.57 -1.24
N TYR A 711 -4.24 9.95 -1.92
CA TYR A 711 -4.29 11.08 -2.85
C TYR A 711 -5.54 11.95 -2.64
N PRO A 712 -5.61 12.69 -1.51
CA PRO A 712 -6.91 13.17 -1.10
C PRO A 712 -7.45 14.32 -1.92
N GLY A 713 -8.66 14.10 -2.44
CA GLY A 713 -9.47 15.08 -3.16
C GLY A 713 -10.44 15.87 -2.25
N ALA A 714 -11.31 16.66 -2.87
CA ALA A 714 -12.35 17.42 -2.16
C ALA A 714 -13.69 16.67 -2.00
N VAL A 715 -13.82 15.45 -2.54
CA VAL A 715 -15.12 14.79 -2.78
C VAL A 715 -15.17 13.36 -2.22
N ALA A 716 -14.89 13.17 -0.93
CA ALA A 716 -15.01 11.85 -0.31
C ALA A 716 -15.54 11.89 1.13
N THR A 717 -16.29 10.88 1.53
CA THR A 717 -16.90 10.77 2.86
C THR A 717 -16.96 9.32 3.35
N PHE A 718 -16.67 9.14 4.64
CA PHE A 718 -16.86 7.87 5.33
C PHE A 718 -18.31 7.76 5.80
N ASP A 719 -19.17 7.16 4.98
CA ASP A 719 -20.63 7.25 5.16
C ASP A 719 -21.16 6.29 6.20
N ARG A 720 -20.79 5.00 6.15
CA ARG A 720 -21.33 3.98 7.07
C ARG A 720 -20.42 2.77 7.19
N TRP A 721 -20.42 2.14 8.36
CA TRP A 721 -19.91 0.79 8.54
C TRP A 721 -20.66 0.03 9.62
N CYS A 722 -20.68 -1.31 9.51
CA CYS A 722 -21.36 -2.18 10.48
C CYS A 722 -20.52 -3.42 10.80
N LEU A 723 -20.57 -3.86 12.06
CA LEU A 723 -20.09 -5.16 12.50
C LEU A 723 -21.26 -6.12 12.62
N LEU A 724 -21.14 -7.29 12.00
CA LEU A 724 -22.09 -8.39 12.10
C LEU A 724 -21.36 -9.60 12.65
N ILE A 725 -21.62 -9.96 13.90
CA ILE A 725 -20.91 -11.03 14.60
C ILE A 725 -21.89 -12.15 14.90
N ASP A 726 -21.50 -13.35 14.48
CA ASP A 726 -22.10 -14.61 14.89
C ASP A 726 -21.18 -15.25 15.94
N GLY A 727 -21.74 -15.62 17.10
CA GLY A 727 -20.96 -16.36 18.08
C GLY A 727 -20.64 -17.78 17.64
N GLY A 728 -21.47 -18.34 16.75
CA GLY A 728 -21.41 -19.74 16.34
C GLY A 728 -21.50 -20.73 17.50
N CYS A 729 -21.31 -22.02 17.19
CA CYS A 729 -21.03 -23.07 18.17
C CYS A 729 -19.52 -23.33 18.18
N GLN A 730 -18.76 -22.56 18.95
CA GLN A 730 -17.34 -22.84 19.23
C GLN A 730 -17.19 -23.29 20.69
N THR A 731 -16.47 -24.39 20.90
CA THR A 731 -16.06 -24.82 22.23
C THR A 731 -14.81 -24.04 22.62
N LEU A 732 -14.92 -23.19 23.65
CA LEU A 732 -13.76 -22.55 24.28
C LEU A 732 -12.67 -23.61 24.55
N PRO A 733 -11.37 -23.32 24.40
CA PRO A 733 -10.34 -24.27 24.79
C PRO A 733 -10.18 -24.28 26.32
N PRO A 734 -9.65 -25.37 26.92
CA PRO A 734 -9.22 -25.36 28.31
C PRO A 734 -8.32 -24.14 28.60
N GLN A 735 -8.59 -23.41 29.67
CA GLN A 735 -7.87 -22.18 30.05
C GLN A 735 -6.93 -22.44 31.22
N ASP A 736 -6.07 -21.47 31.53
CA ASP A 736 -5.15 -21.50 32.67
C ASP A 736 -4.30 -22.79 32.74
N VAL A 737 -3.90 -23.32 31.58
CA VAL A 737 -3.12 -24.56 31.51
C VAL A 737 -1.72 -24.31 32.09
N SER A 738 -1.35 -25.10 33.08
CA SER A 738 -0.04 -25.09 33.71
C SER A 738 0.52 -26.50 33.76
N ALA A 739 1.84 -26.62 33.61
CA ALA A 739 2.58 -27.86 33.76
C ALA A 739 3.66 -27.65 34.81
N SER A 740 3.72 -28.53 35.82
CA SER A 740 4.74 -28.47 36.87
C SER A 740 5.33 -29.85 37.10
N SER A 741 6.66 -29.94 37.13
CA SER A 741 7.39 -31.19 37.41
C SER A 741 7.72 -31.29 38.89
N ASP A 742 7.60 -32.49 39.46
CA ASP A 742 8.17 -32.86 40.77
C ASP A 742 9.50 -33.64 40.64
N GLY A 743 10.08 -33.68 39.43
CA GLY A 743 11.28 -34.44 39.10
C GLY A 743 11.00 -35.85 38.55
N THR A 744 9.81 -36.40 38.78
CA THR A 744 9.39 -37.73 38.26
C THR A 744 8.08 -37.65 37.46
N ASN A 745 7.14 -36.84 37.92
CA ASN A 745 5.85 -36.62 37.29
C ASN A 745 5.71 -35.16 36.87
N ILE A 746 5.03 -34.95 35.75
CA ILE A 746 4.49 -33.64 35.37
C ILE A 746 3.00 -33.64 35.67
N THR A 747 2.58 -32.69 36.52
CA THR A 747 1.18 -32.42 36.79
C THR A 747 0.71 -31.29 35.89
N LEU A 748 -0.26 -31.57 35.02
CA LEU A 748 -1.02 -30.59 34.27
C LEU A 748 -2.23 -30.16 35.09
N ASN A 749 -2.48 -28.85 35.17
CA ASN A 749 -3.70 -28.27 35.74
C ASN A 749 -4.28 -27.25 34.78
N TRP A 750 -5.62 -27.16 34.70
CA TRP A 750 -6.32 -26.22 33.84
C TRP A 750 -7.74 -25.90 34.34
N THR A 751 -8.41 -24.95 33.72
CA THR A 751 -9.82 -24.60 33.96
C THR A 751 -10.67 -24.91 32.72
N ASN A 752 -11.89 -25.41 32.94
CA ASN A 752 -12.83 -25.68 31.84
C ASN A 752 -13.83 -24.52 31.76
N PRO A 753 -13.68 -23.60 30.78
CA PRO A 753 -14.64 -22.50 30.59
C PRO A 753 -15.97 -22.94 29.97
N ALA A 754 -16.06 -24.17 29.46
CA ALA A 754 -17.27 -24.78 28.91
C ALA A 754 -17.41 -26.24 29.38
N ASP A 755 -18.62 -26.79 29.24
CA ASP A 755 -18.89 -28.20 29.48
C ASP A 755 -18.37 -29.01 28.29
N TYR A 756 -17.27 -29.74 28.46
CA TYR A 756 -16.78 -30.69 27.45
C TYR A 756 -17.38 -32.09 27.69
N ASP A 757 -17.51 -32.86 26.61
CA ASP A 757 -17.72 -34.31 26.70
C ASP A 757 -16.38 -35.05 26.91
N GLU A 758 -15.32 -34.61 26.23
CA GLU A 758 -13.99 -35.22 26.30
C GLU A 758 -12.88 -34.16 26.34
N ILE A 759 -11.77 -34.44 27.03
CA ILE A 759 -10.50 -33.71 26.88
C ILE A 759 -9.42 -34.68 26.37
N GLN A 760 -8.59 -34.21 25.44
CA GLN A 760 -7.39 -34.91 24.99
C GLN A 760 -6.13 -34.19 25.47
N VAL A 761 -5.11 -34.98 25.83
CA VAL A 761 -3.79 -34.51 26.24
C VAL A 761 -2.75 -35.07 25.28
N ILE A 762 -1.95 -34.19 24.70
CA ILE A 762 -0.90 -34.49 23.73
C ILE A 762 0.43 -33.94 24.30
N ARG A 763 1.53 -34.68 24.23
CA ARG A 763 2.88 -34.24 24.62
C ARG A 763 3.82 -34.37 23.43
N ASP A 764 4.50 -33.30 23.05
CA ASP A 764 5.45 -33.25 21.92
C ASP A 764 4.85 -33.83 20.61
N GLY A 765 3.56 -33.55 20.38
CA GLY A 765 2.79 -34.08 19.25
C GLY A 765 2.32 -35.54 19.38
N LEU A 766 2.69 -36.25 20.45
CA LEU A 766 2.21 -37.60 20.76
C LEU A 766 0.95 -37.55 21.64
N LEU A 767 -0.14 -38.17 21.19
CA LEU A 767 -1.37 -38.29 21.97
C LEU A 767 -1.15 -39.19 23.19
N LEU A 768 -1.17 -38.61 24.39
CA LEU A 768 -0.97 -39.32 25.66
C LEU A 768 -2.27 -39.85 26.26
N ALA A 769 -3.34 -39.03 26.20
CA ALA A 769 -4.63 -39.39 26.74
C ALA A 769 -5.78 -38.94 25.84
N THR A 770 -6.75 -39.83 25.67
CA THR A 770 -8.05 -39.61 25.02
C THR A 770 -9.14 -40.26 25.86
N GLY A 771 -10.36 -39.75 25.75
CA GLY A 771 -11.52 -40.18 26.53
C GLY A 771 -11.50 -39.68 27.97
N LEU A 772 -10.70 -38.66 28.30
CA LEU A 772 -10.79 -38.03 29.61
C LEU A 772 -12.15 -37.35 29.71
N PRO A 773 -12.92 -37.56 30.80
CA PRO A 773 -14.19 -36.85 30.98
C PRO A 773 -13.97 -35.35 30.86
N GLY A 774 -14.83 -34.66 30.13
CA GLY A 774 -14.70 -33.22 29.93
C GLY A 774 -14.87 -32.36 31.19
N THR A 775 -15.15 -32.96 32.34
CA THR A 775 -15.08 -32.33 33.67
C THR A 775 -13.68 -32.35 34.29
N ASN A 776 -12.71 -33.04 33.69
CA ASN A 776 -11.35 -33.11 34.21
C ASN A 776 -10.68 -31.74 34.12
N THR A 777 -9.92 -31.40 35.16
CA THR A 777 -9.15 -30.15 35.28
C THR A 777 -7.67 -30.40 35.62
N SER A 778 -7.25 -31.67 35.60
CA SER A 778 -5.86 -32.07 35.85
C SER A 778 -5.52 -33.43 35.20
N PHE A 779 -4.24 -33.63 34.90
CA PHE A 779 -3.67 -34.87 34.36
C PHE A 779 -2.24 -35.02 34.83
N ILE A 780 -1.82 -36.23 35.22
CA ILE A 780 -0.44 -36.50 35.64
C ILE A 780 0.22 -37.38 34.58
N ASP A 781 1.40 -36.97 34.14
CA ASP A 781 2.25 -37.66 33.20
C ASP A 781 3.62 -37.97 33.81
N THR A 782 4.34 -38.95 33.29
CA THR A 782 5.67 -39.40 33.78
C THR A 782 6.66 -39.53 32.61
N PRO A 783 7.07 -38.43 31.96
CA PRO A 783 8.06 -38.52 30.89
C PRO A 783 9.50 -38.68 31.42
N PRO A 784 10.44 -39.05 30.54
CA PRO A 784 11.87 -38.88 30.77
C PRO A 784 12.28 -37.43 31.04
N ALA A 785 13.51 -37.17 31.48
CA ALA A 785 13.99 -35.78 31.56
C ALA A 785 14.18 -35.16 30.17
N GLY A 786 14.16 -33.84 30.15
CA GLY A 786 14.13 -33.03 28.95
C GLY A 786 13.00 -32.01 28.97
N THR A 787 12.93 -31.24 27.88
CA THR A 787 11.88 -30.24 27.69
C THR A 787 10.67 -30.89 27.02
N HIS A 788 9.49 -30.71 27.61
CA HIS A 788 8.23 -31.24 27.12
C HIS A 788 7.19 -30.14 26.94
N GLU A 789 6.47 -30.20 25.82
CA GLU A 789 5.32 -29.34 25.54
C GLU A 789 4.03 -30.17 25.55
N TYR A 790 3.06 -29.74 26.35
CA TYR A 790 1.73 -30.34 26.40
C TYR A 790 0.70 -29.50 25.67
N GLN A 791 -0.24 -30.15 24.98
CA GLN A 791 -1.41 -29.55 24.34
C GLN A 791 -2.68 -30.21 24.89
N LEU A 792 -3.68 -29.38 25.21
CA LEU A 792 -5.00 -29.80 25.66
C LEU A 792 -6.07 -29.38 24.67
N VAL A 793 -6.94 -30.32 24.29
CA VAL A 793 -8.07 -30.08 23.37
C VAL A 793 -9.36 -30.55 24.02
N GLY A 794 -10.33 -29.66 24.17
CA GLY A 794 -11.68 -29.97 24.63
C GLY A 794 -12.58 -30.37 23.45
N PHE A 795 -13.43 -31.37 23.65
CA PHE A 795 -14.39 -31.87 22.67
C PHE A 795 -15.80 -31.79 23.25
N ASP A 796 -16.75 -31.27 22.47
CA ASP A 796 -18.19 -31.33 22.76
C ASP A 796 -18.90 -32.00 21.57
N PHE A 797 -19.54 -33.13 21.81
CA PHE A 797 -20.24 -33.93 20.81
C PHE A 797 -21.73 -33.56 20.70
N ALA A 798 -22.24 -32.65 21.55
CA ALA A 798 -23.66 -32.27 21.59
C ALA A 798 -24.03 -31.14 20.61
N LEU A 799 -23.04 -30.35 20.14
CA LEU A 799 -23.24 -29.26 19.19
C LEU A 799 -22.87 -29.69 17.76
N GLY A 800 -23.76 -29.42 16.80
CA GLY A 800 -23.69 -29.96 15.43
C GLY A 800 -22.64 -29.36 14.49
N CYS A 801 -21.60 -28.67 14.97
CA CYS A 801 -20.45 -28.13 14.19
C CYS A 801 -19.21 -28.01 15.10
N SER A 802 -18.00 -28.13 14.51
CA SER A 802 -16.65 -28.21 15.13
C SER A 802 -16.64 -28.70 16.58
N ASN A 803 -16.65 -30.01 16.76
CA ASN A 803 -16.62 -30.72 18.04
C ASN A 803 -15.26 -30.64 18.77
N THR A 804 -14.43 -29.66 18.45
CA THR A 804 -13.04 -29.53 18.91
C THR A 804 -12.68 -28.08 19.19
N SER A 805 -12.18 -27.82 20.40
CA SER A 805 -11.53 -26.55 20.73
C SER A 805 -10.18 -26.42 20.01
N LEU A 806 -9.63 -25.21 19.97
CA LEU A 806 -8.20 -25.04 19.69
C LEU A 806 -7.35 -25.70 20.81
N PRO A 807 -6.10 -26.11 20.53
CA PRO A 807 -5.21 -26.65 21.55
C PRO A 807 -4.64 -25.54 22.45
N THR A 808 -4.70 -25.72 23.78
CA THR A 808 -3.98 -24.87 24.74
C THR A 808 -2.69 -25.55 25.18
N ARG A 809 -1.60 -24.79 25.29
CA ARG A 809 -0.23 -25.31 25.51
C ARG A 809 0.32 -25.01 26.90
N ALA A 810 1.16 -25.89 27.43
CA ALA A 810 2.01 -25.65 28.60
C ALA A 810 3.34 -26.41 28.48
N GLY A 811 4.46 -25.73 28.75
CA GLY A 811 5.80 -26.32 28.73
C GLY A 811 6.34 -26.62 30.13
N VAL A 812 7.24 -27.59 30.24
CA VAL A 812 7.97 -27.92 31.47
C VAL A 812 9.30 -28.61 31.12
N MET A 813 10.33 -28.39 31.93
CA MET A 813 11.69 -28.91 31.72
C MET A 813 12.15 -29.70 32.94
N ILE A 814 12.88 -30.80 32.74
CA ILE A 814 13.71 -31.48 33.75
C ILE A 814 15.19 -31.28 33.33
N THR A 815 15.99 -30.61 34.16
CA THR A 815 17.35 -30.10 33.84
C THR A 815 18.48 -31.02 34.31
N ASP A 816 18.39 -31.57 35.53
CA ASP A 816 19.51 -32.26 36.18
C ASP A 816 19.14 -33.67 36.63
N VAL A 817 20.12 -34.58 36.60
CA VAL A 817 20.00 -35.93 37.20
C VAL A 817 21.03 -36.09 38.31
N ILE A 818 20.59 -36.53 39.48
CA ILE A 818 21.45 -36.84 40.63
C ILE A 818 21.44 -38.34 40.87
N TRP A 819 22.60 -38.97 40.72
CA TRP A 819 22.82 -40.33 41.14
C TRP A 819 23.25 -40.38 42.61
N ILE A 820 22.35 -40.84 43.46
CA ILE A 820 22.54 -41.02 44.89
C ILE A 820 23.05 -42.44 45.12
N GLY A 821 24.38 -42.62 45.02
CA GLY A 821 25.06 -43.89 45.28
C GLY A 821 25.41 -44.11 46.76
N GLU A 822 25.52 -43.02 47.53
CA GLU A 822 25.69 -43.06 48.99
C GLU A 822 24.59 -43.90 49.67
N THR A 823 24.98 -44.86 50.52
CA THR A 823 24.03 -45.84 51.11
C THR A 823 23.77 -45.62 52.61
N GLY A 824 24.40 -44.61 53.21
CA GLY A 824 24.39 -44.26 54.62
C GLY A 824 25.42 -43.16 54.91
N GLY A 825 25.76 -42.94 56.19
CA GLY A 825 26.66 -41.87 56.62
C GLY A 825 25.98 -40.81 57.52
N ASP A 826 26.79 -40.03 58.23
CA ASP A 826 26.40 -38.80 58.92
C ASP A 826 26.43 -37.57 57.98
N VAL A 827 27.07 -37.67 56.81
CA VAL A 827 27.15 -36.66 55.74
C VAL A 827 26.49 -37.23 54.48
N LEU A 828 25.54 -36.50 53.89
CA LEU A 828 24.83 -36.91 52.67
C LEU A 828 24.73 -35.76 51.66
N SER A 829 25.19 -35.99 50.44
CA SER A 829 25.25 -34.96 49.39
C SER A 829 24.06 -34.99 48.44
N GLY A 830 23.54 -36.17 48.09
CA GLY A 830 22.59 -36.35 47.00
C GLY A 830 21.28 -35.58 47.16
N LEU A 831 20.58 -35.79 48.28
CA LEU A 831 19.34 -35.05 48.59
C LEU A 831 19.62 -33.56 48.86
N THR A 832 20.77 -33.27 49.47
CA THR A 832 21.19 -31.89 49.75
C THR A 832 21.36 -31.12 48.45
N ILE A 833 22.07 -31.67 47.47
CA ILE A 833 22.25 -31.07 46.14
C ILE A 833 20.89 -30.94 45.44
N ALA A 834 20.02 -31.95 45.53
CA ALA A 834 18.68 -31.90 44.94
C ALA A 834 17.87 -30.70 45.44
N ASP A 835 17.81 -30.51 46.77
CA ASP A 835 17.08 -29.42 47.40
C ASP A 835 17.67 -28.05 47.04
N ASN A 836 19.00 -27.95 46.89
CA ASN A 836 19.68 -26.72 46.54
C ASN A 836 19.43 -26.36 45.06
N LEU A 837 19.54 -27.31 44.14
CA LEU A 837 19.27 -27.10 42.72
C LEU A 837 17.81 -26.70 42.47
N VAL A 838 16.85 -27.34 43.15
CA VAL A 838 15.43 -26.94 43.07
C VAL A 838 15.21 -25.50 43.56
N GLN A 839 15.91 -25.09 44.64
CA GLN A 839 15.86 -23.70 45.10
C GLN A 839 16.47 -22.70 44.10
N LEU A 840 17.42 -23.14 43.28
CA LEU A 840 18.01 -22.36 42.18
C LEU A 840 17.14 -22.37 40.91
N GLY A 841 15.95 -22.96 40.95
CA GLY A 841 15.02 -22.99 39.81
C GLY A 841 15.25 -24.15 38.84
N ARG A 842 16.14 -25.09 39.16
CA ARG A 842 16.36 -26.32 38.39
C ARG A 842 15.25 -27.33 38.64
N SER A 843 15.02 -28.23 37.68
CA SER A 843 14.13 -29.38 37.87
C SER A 843 14.96 -30.66 37.89
N VAL A 844 15.00 -31.30 39.05
CA VAL A 844 15.97 -32.35 39.38
C VAL A 844 15.28 -33.70 39.45
N MET A 845 15.89 -34.72 38.83
CA MET A 845 15.53 -36.12 39.00
C MET A 845 16.58 -36.84 39.85
N THR A 846 16.17 -37.65 40.81
CA THR A 846 17.08 -38.48 41.61
C THR A 846 16.97 -39.96 41.22
N ILE A 847 18.11 -40.64 41.14
CA ILE A 847 18.21 -42.08 40.86
C ILE A 847 19.11 -42.76 41.90
N ASP A 848 18.82 -44.02 42.23
CA ASP A 848 19.57 -44.83 43.19
C ASP A 848 20.61 -45.77 42.53
N SER A 849 20.55 -45.91 41.19
CA SER A 849 21.46 -46.75 40.42
C SER A 849 21.64 -46.20 39.00
N LEU A 850 22.88 -46.29 38.50
CA LEU A 850 23.24 -45.96 37.12
C LEU A 850 23.24 -47.25 36.29
N ASP A 851 22.33 -47.36 35.31
CA ASP A 851 22.18 -48.53 34.45
C ASP A 851 22.05 -48.16 32.96
N SER A 852 22.17 -49.17 32.07
CA SER A 852 22.16 -48.94 30.62
C SER A 852 20.86 -48.31 30.08
N ASN A 853 19.78 -48.32 30.86
CA ASN A 853 18.52 -47.66 30.52
C ASN A 853 18.37 -46.29 31.17
N THR A 854 19.28 -45.85 32.05
CA THR A 854 19.20 -44.56 32.75
C THR A 854 18.92 -43.44 31.75
N ILE A 855 19.75 -43.24 30.72
CA ILE A 855 19.52 -42.20 29.69
C ILE A 855 18.20 -42.39 28.91
N ALA A 856 17.73 -43.62 28.73
CA ALA A 856 16.42 -43.86 28.09
C ALA A 856 15.24 -43.50 29.02
N SER A 857 15.42 -43.63 30.34
CA SER A 857 14.41 -43.33 31.37
C SER A 857 14.49 -41.90 31.90
N THR A 858 15.67 -41.28 31.87
CA THR A 858 15.97 -39.96 32.42
C THR A 858 16.27 -38.97 31.32
N GLY A 859 16.20 -39.29 30.03
CA GLY A 859 16.63 -38.39 28.97
C GLY A 859 18.10 -37.97 29.09
N ILE A 860 18.48 -36.88 28.42
CA ILE A 860 19.83 -36.32 28.46
C ILE A 860 19.80 -35.13 29.43
N PRO A 861 20.40 -35.23 30.62
CA PRO A 861 20.48 -34.12 31.55
C PRO A 861 21.51 -33.08 31.09
N GLU A 862 21.38 -31.86 31.58
CA GLU A 862 22.39 -30.80 31.43
C GLU A 862 23.63 -31.15 32.26
N VAL A 863 23.43 -31.60 33.51
CA VAL A 863 24.49 -32.08 34.41
C VAL A 863 24.08 -33.40 35.06
N LEU A 864 25.03 -34.33 35.13
CA LEU A 864 24.94 -35.54 35.94
C LEU A 864 25.75 -35.38 37.24
N TRP A 865 25.08 -35.45 38.38
CA TRP A 865 25.69 -35.34 39.71
C TRP A 865 25.83 -36.72 40.35
N CYS A 866 27.04 -37.26 40.38
CA CYS A 866 27.37 -38.56 40.96
C CYS A 866 27.81 -38.42 42.42
N CYS A 867 26.89 -38.69 43.34
CA CYS A 867 27.12 -38.63 44.79
C CYS A 867 27.39 -40.05 45.32
N LEU A 868 28.65 -40.50 45.23
CA LEU A 868 29.01 -41.89 45.55
C LEU A 868 29.44 -42.09 47.01
N GLY A 869 29.61 -40.99 47.74
CA GLY A 869 29.89 -40.96 49.16
C GLY A 869 31.32 -41.34 49.57
N THR A 870 31.59 -41.30 50.87
CA THR A 870 32.90 -41.65 51.47
C THR A 870 32.88 -42.93 52.30
N TYR A 871 34.04 -43.53 52.62
CA TYR A 871 34.10 -44.75 53.43
C TYR A 871 33.62 -44.45 54.87
N PRO A 872 32.78 -45.30 55.50
CA PRO A 872 32.50 -46.69 55.15
C PRO A 872 31.27 -46.94 54.28
N GLU A 873 30.46 -45.92 53.99
CA GLU A 873 29.16 -46.05 53.32
C GLU A 873 29.15 -45.67 51.82
N ARG A 874 30.34 -45.62 51.20
CA ARG A 874 30.57 -45.36 49.77
C ARG A 874 30.02 -46.42 48.81
N TYR A 875 29.80 -45.99 47.58
CA TYR A 875 29.62 -46.81 46.39
C TYR A 875 30.95 -47.01 45.64
N GLU A 876 31.34 -48.27 45.39
CA GLU A 876 32.53 -48.63 44.59
C GLU A 876 32.18 -48.59 43.08
N LEU A 877 32.89 -47.75 42.31
CA LEU A 877 32.70 -47.67 40.86
C LEU A 877 33.10 -48.98 40.16
N THR A 878 32.15 -49.62 39.49
CA THR A 878 32.42 -50.83 38.71
C THR A 878 32.92 -50.50 37.30
N ALA A 879 33.50 -51.51 36.63
CA ALA A 879 33.88 -51.38 35.22
C ALA A 879 32.69 -51.08 34.28
N ALA A 880 31.46 -51.47 34.66
CA ALA A 880 30.25 -51.16 33.90
C ALA A 880 29.84 -49.70 34.08
N ASP A 881 29.93 -49.18 35.31
CA ASP A 881 29.62 -47.78 35.62
C ASP A 881 30.58 -46.85 34.87
N GLY A 882 31.87 -47.20 34.83
CA GLY A 882 32.86 -46.43 34.06
C GLY A 882 32.56 -46.36 32.56
N ILE A 883 32.06 -47.45 31.95
CA ILE A 883 31.64 -47.42 30.53
C ILE A 883 30.48 -46.46 30.37
N LEU A 884 29.46 -46.58 31.20
CA LEU A 884 28.26 -45.77 31.10
C LEU A 884 28.52 -44.28 31.36
N LEU A 885 29.32 -43.95 32.39
CA LEU A 885 29.76 -42.57 32.65
C LEU A 885 30.52 -42.00 31.44
N SER A 886 31.38 -42.80 30.82
CA SER A 886 32.12 -42.37 29.61
C SER A 886 31.20 -42.13 28.42
N GLU A 887 30.25 -43.03 28.18
CA GLU A 887 29.25 -42.90 27.10
C GLU A 887 28.33 -41.69 27.35
N ILE A 888 27.98 -41.40 28.60
CA ILE A 888 27.15 -40.24 28.98
C ILE A 888 27.95 -38.96 28.76
N HIS A 889 29.17 -38.92 29.28
CA HIS A 889 30.05 -37.76 29.20
C HIS A 889 30.38 -37.38 27.76
N THR A 890 30.77 -38.35 26.95
CA THR A 890 31.17 -38.14 25.55
C THR A 890 29.99 -38.01 24.60
N GLY A 891 28.85 -38.58 24.98
CA GLY A 891 27.73 -38.80 24.08
C GLY A 891 28.00 -39.82 22.97
N ASP A 892 29.03 -40.65 23.12
CA ASP A 892 29.43 -41.73 22.20
C ASP A 892 28.96 -43.09 22.72
N ASP A 893 27.84 -43.58 22.20
CA ASP A 893 27.25 -44.87 22.54
C ASP A 893 28.13 -46.02 22.01
N GLY A 894 28.72 -46.78 22.93
CA GLY A 894 29.70 -47.81 22.63
C GLY A 894 31.14 -47.33 22.40
N LEU A 895 31.47 -46.07 22.70
CA LEU A 895 32.83 -45.48 22.70
C LEU A 895 33.61 -45.74 21.40
N ASN A 896 32.93 -45.57 20.27
CA ASN A 896 33.40 -45.94 18.94
C ASN A 896 34.05 -44.77 18.16
N GLY A 897 33.98 -43.56 18.71
CA GLY A 897 34.49 -42.29 18.19
C GLY A 897 33.45 -41.40 17.51
N SER A 898 32.18 -41.79 17.42
CA SER A 898 31.08 -40.91 16.99
C SER A 898 30.27 -40.43 18.18
N GLN A 899 29.94 -39.14 18.20
CA GLN A 899 29.03 -38.58 19.19
C GLN A 899 27.60 -38.71 18.66
N GLU A 900 26.82 -39.65 19.18
CA GLU A 900 25.40 -39.85 18.82
C GLU A 900 24.44 -38.97 19.63
N ARG A 901 24.88 -38.46 20.79
CA ARG A 901 24.08 -37.58 21.66
C ARG A 901 24.93 -36.41 22.22
N PRO A 902 24.31 -35.31 22.69
CA PRO A 902 25.02 -34.28 23.42
C PRO A 902 25.88 -34.86 24.55
N ALA A 903 27.09 -34.30 24.70
CA ALA A 903 27.97 -34.56 25.83
C ALA A 903 27.35 -33.98 27.11
N VAL A 904 27.58 -34.63 28.24
CA VAL A 904 27.01 -34.25 29.55
C VAL A 904 28.13 -33.92 30.52
N ALA A 905 28.01 -32.77 31.18
CA ALA A 905 28.94 -32.39 32.24
C ALA A 905 28.73 -33.27 33.47
N ILE A 906 29.83 -33.64 34.14
CA ILE A 906 29.77 -34.57 35.28
C ILE A 906 30.37 -33.93 36.52
N TYR A 907 29.60 -33.91 37.59
CA TYR A 907 30.12 -33.77 38.94
C TYR A 907 30.25 -35.17 39.55
N ILE A 908 31.39 -35.48 40.16
CA ILE A 908 31.58 -36.74 40.86
C ILE A 908 32.33 -36.55 42.18
N GLU A 909 31.74 -37.09 43.24
CA GLU A 909 32.37 -37.23 44.55
C GLU A 909 32.54 -38.70 44.92
N SER A 910 33.75 -39.08 45.33
CA SER A 910 34.08 -40.41 45.84
C SER A 910 35.44 -40.40 46.52
N ASN A 911 35.59 -41.07 47.66
CA ASN A 911 36.85 -41.01 48.40
C ASN A 911 37.91 -42.04 47.99
N ASP A 912 37.55 -43.04 47.17
CA ASP A 912 38.42 -44.17 46.81
C ASP A 912 38.47 -44.45 45.30
N ALA A 913 37.71 -43.69 44.50
CA ALA A 913 37.62 -43.86 43.04
C ALA A 913 38.97 -43.66 42.33
N TRP A 914 39.87 -42.85 42.88
CA TRP A 914 41.09 -42.44 42.20
C TRP A 914 42.35 -43.14 42.69
N ALA A 915 42.44 -43.56 43.96
CA ALA A 915 43.67 -44.13 44.52
C ALA A 915 43.57 -45.54 45.11
N TYR A 916 42.37 -46.03 45.45
CA TYR A 916 42.18 -47.37 46.02
C TYR A 916 41.51 -48.34 45.05
N ASP A 917 40.41 -47.93 44.44
CA ASP A 917 39.66 -48.74 43.51
C ASP A 917 40.43 -48.88 42.18
N ALA A 918 40.11 -49.92 41.40
CA ALA A 918 40.76 -50.12 40.11
C ALA A 918 40.27 -49.06 39.10
N PRO A 919 41.17 -48.38 38.36
CA PRO A 919 40.76 -47.32 37.44
C PRO A 919 39.80 -47.88 36.38
N THR A 920 38.67 -47.19 36.21
CA THR A 920 37.68 -47.51 35.17
C THR A 920 38.01 -46.79 33.87
N VAL A 921 37.26 -47.05 32.79
CA VAL A 921 37.46 -46.31 31.53
C VAL A 921 37.14 -44.82 31.65
N PHE A 922 36.32 -44.43 32.64
CA PHE A 922 35.99 -43.02 32.91
C PHE A 922 37.19 -42.21 33.42
N ALA A 923 38.23 -42.86 33.96
CA ALA A 923 39.47 -42.20 34.37
C ALA A 923 40.16 -41.45 33.20
N GLN A 924 39.79 -41.73 31.95
CA GLN A 924 40.29 -40.97 30.79
C GLN A 924 39.65 -39.60 30.59
N PHE A 925 38.62 -39.28 31.39
CA PHE A 925 37.78 -38.09 31.23
C PHE A 925 37.59 -37.30 32.53
N ASP A 926 38.12 -37.78 33.67
CA ASP A 926 37.82 -37.22 34.99
C ASP A 926 38.76 -36.07 35.42
N GLY A 927 39.82 -35.80 34.65
CA GLY A 927 40.79 -34.74 34.90
C GLY A 927 41.84 -35.06 35.97
N VAL A 928 41.83 -36.26 36.56
CA VAL A 928 42.75 -36.68 37.62
C VAL A 928 43.87 -37.53 37.00
N GLU A 929 45.10 -37.36 37.47
CA GLU A 929 46.26 -38.11 36.97
C GLU A 929 46.19 -39.62 37.31
N ASP A 930 46.63 -40.50 36.39
CA ASP A 930 46.57 -41.97 36.59
C ASP A 930 47.55 -42.47 37.67
N GLN A 931 47.08 -43.41 38.50
CA GLN A 931 47.86 -44.17 39.49
C GLN A 931 49.16 -44.76 38.92
N ASN A 932 49.22 -45.08 37.62
CA ASN A 932 50.42 -45.63 36.97
C ASN A 932 51.66 -44.70 37.02
N PHE A 933 51.48 -43.39 37.23
CA PHE A 933 52.56 -42.42 37.39
C PHE A 933 52.92 -42.13 38.85
N GLY A 934 52.18 -42.70 39.81
CA GLY A 934 52.50 -42.72 41.24
C GLY A 934 52.29 -41.41 41.99
N ASN A 935 51.48 -40.49 41.46
CA ASN A 935 51.26 -39.15 42.03
C ASN A 935 49.95 -39.01 42.81
N VAL A 936 48.95 -39.86 42.54
CA VAL A 936 47.72 -39.95 43.35
C VAL A 936 47.98 -40.94 44.49
N GLU A 937 47.75 -40.49 45.73
CA GLU A 937 47.96 -41.29 46.94
C GLU A 937 46.60 -41.65 47.55
N ASN A 938 46.42 -42.93 47.90
CA ASN A 938 45.35 -43.35 48.80
C ASN A 938 45.60 -42.63 50.12
N GLY A 939 44.77 -41.63 50.39
CA GLY A 939 45.10 -40.62 51.36
C GLY A 939 44.81 -41.06 52.78
N ASP A 940 44.45 -40.10 53.62
CA ASP A 940 44.23 -40.30 55.03
C ASP A 940 42.97 -39.59 55.50
N ASP A 941 42.62 -39.83 56.76
CA ASP A 941 41.43 -39.28 57.42
C ASP A 941 41.74 -37.92 58.09
N SER A 942 42.59 -37.11 57.45
CA SER A 942 43.05 -35.83 58.00
C SER A 942 42.24 -34.61 57.56
N LEU A 943 41.33 -34.75 56.59
CA LEU A 943 40.58 -33.63 56.03
C LEU A 943 39.61 -33.03 57.06
N LEU A 944 39.91 -31.81 57.51
CA LEU A 944 39.06 -31.04 58.44
C LEU A 944 38.75 -29.63 57.93
N GLN A 945 39.46 -29.17 56.90
CA GLN A 945 39.31 -27.85 56.32
C GLN A 945 39.57 -27.92 54.82
N LEU A 946 38.70 -27.25 54.08
CA LEU A 946 38.79 -27.02 52.65
C LEU A 946 39.30 -25.60 52.42
N VAL A 947 40.37 -25.50 51.64
CA VAL A 947 40.91 -24.22 51.17
C VAL A 947 40.64 -24.13 49.69
N GLY A 948 39.86 -23.13 49.29
CA GLY A 948 39.47 -22.94 47.90
C GLY A 948 40.61 -22.36 47.09
N VAL A 949 40.76 -22.83 45.85
CA VAL A 949 41.79 -22.36 44.93
C VAL A 949 41.24 -22.07 43.54
N ASP A 950 41.98 -21.30 42.76
CA ASP A 950 41.66 -21.02 41.36
C ASP A 950 42.23 -22.15 40.50
N SER A 951 41.36 -22.84 39.77
CA SER A 951 41.73 -23.89 38.81
C SER A 951 42.59 -23.34 37.67
N THR A 952 42.58 -22.03 37.44
CA THR A 952 43.12 -21.33 36.26
C THR A 952 42.40 -21.67 34.94
N HIS A 953 41.29 -22.40 35.02
CA HIS A 953 40.53 -22.91 33.87
C HIS A 953 39.04 -22.54 33.93
N GLY A 954 38.65 -21.51 34.69
CA GLY A 954 37.28 -20.95 34.69
C GLY A 954 36.48 -21.18 35.96
N LEU A 955 36.94 -22.05 36.87
CA LEU A 955 36.38 -22.22 38.21
C LEU A 955 37.34 -21.66 39.28
N ASP A 956 36.97 -20.55 39.92
CA ASP A 956 37.72 -19.89 41.00
C ASP A 956 36.97 -19.99 42.33
N LEU A 957 37.55 -20.74 43.28
CA LEU A 957 36.98 -20.94 44.62
C LEU A 957 37.77 -20.22 45.73
N THR A 958 38.72 -19.34 45.39
CA THR A 958 39.65 -18.71 46.36
C THR A 958 39.00 -17.95 47.52
N ALA A 959 37.71 -17.60 47.42
CA ALA A 959 36.95 -16.91 48.46
C ALA A 959 36.09 -17.85 49.33
N LEU A 960 36.15 -19.17 49.12
CA LEU A 960 35.20 -20.16 49.65
C LEU A 960 35.81 -21.14 50.65
N ASP A 961 36.87 -20.76 51.35
CA ASP A 961 37.43 -21.55 52.46
C ASP A 961 36.35 -21.94 53.48
N ALA A 962 36.29 -23.23 53.83
CA ALA A 962 35.27 -23.76 54.74
C ALA A 962 35.83 -24.88 55.64
N PRO A 963 35.32 -25.04 56.86
CA PRO A 963 35.54 -26.27 57.62
C PRO A 963 34.85 -27.44 56.91
N TYR A 964 35.44 -28.63 56.97
CA TYR A 964 34.82 -29.86 56.47
C TYR A 964 34.36 -30.71 57.65
N SER A 965 33.12 -31.19 57.58
CA SER A 965 32.58 -32.20 58.50
C SER A 965 32.73 -33.56 57.84
N GLN A 966 33.58 -34.40 58.41
CA GLN A 966 33.78 -35.77 57.93
C GLN A 966 32.55 -36.64 58.20
N ASP A 967 32.33 -37.60 57.32
CA ASP A 967 31.25 -38.58 57.45
C ASP A 967 31.48 -39.53 58.61
N SER A 968 32.73 -40.00 58.77
CA SER A 968 33.14 -40.88 59.86
C SER A 968 34.52 -40.52 60.40
N ALA A 969 34.59 -39.53 61.29
CA ALA A 969 35.85 -39.08 61.88
C ALA A 969 36.67 -40.24 62.47
N GLY A 970 37.88 -40.45 61.98
CA GLY A 970 38.72 -41.62 62.31
C GLY A 970 38.80 -42.65 61.16
N ASN A 971 38.00 -42.48 60.11
CA ASN A 971 37.75 -43.50 59.09
C ASN A 971 37.24 -42.94 57.75
N ASP A 972 37.30 -41.63 57.49
CA ASP A 972 36.90 -40.98 56.23
C ASP A 972 38.17 -40.63 55.44
N TYR A 973 38.67 -41.58 54.62
CA TYR A 973 39.95 -41.45 53.93
C TYR A 973 39.79 -40.67 52.62
N THR A 974 40.36 -39.48 52.55
CA THR A 974 40.31 -38.64 51.34
C THR A 974 41.53 -38.89 50.44
N ASP A 975 41.32 -39.35 49.21
CA ASP A 975 42.33 -39.44 48.16
C ASP A 975 43.00 -38.08 47.88
N ARG A 976 44.30 -38.13 47.65
CA ARG A 976 45.11 -36.95 47.32
C ARG A 976 45.17 -36.80 45.81
N LEU A 977 44.36 -35.91 45.28
CA LEU A 977 44.17 -35.71 43.85
C LEU A 977 45.26 -34.79 43.26
N VAL A 978 45.70 -35.15 42.06
CA VAL A 978 46.63 -34.36 41.25
C VAL A 978 45.97 -34.13 39.90
N PRO A 979 45.81 -32.87 39.45
CA PRO A 979 45.29 -32.60 38.11
C PRO A 979 46.21 -33.19 37.05
N CYS A 980 45.66 -33.76 35.99
CA CYS A 980 46.46 -34.28 34.90
C CYS A 980 47.22 -33.15 34.18
N ASP A 981 48.53 -33.32 33.99
CA ASP A 981 49.37 -32.28 33.35
C ASP A 981 50.08 -32.73 32.06
N GLN A 982 50.39 -34.04 31.88
CA GLN A 982 51.16 -34.56 30.73
C GLN A 982 50.88 -36.03 30.29
N ASN A 983 49.76 -36.66 30.64
CA ASN A 983 49.46 -38.08 30.32
C ASN A 983 48.23 -38.24 29.37
N PRO A 984 48.04 -39.36 28.63
CA PRO A 984 47.34 -39.47 27.33
C PRO A 984 45.81 -39.51 27.39
N ASP A 985 45.21 -38.93 28.42
CA ASP A 985 43.78 -38.69 28.48
C ASP A 985 43.41 -37.61 27.45
N LEU A 986 42.28 -37.79 26.77
CA LEU A 986 42.02 -37.26 25.41
C LEU A 986 41.94 -35.73 25.29
N GLY A 987 42.18 -34.95 26.36
CA GLY A 987 41.98 -33.49 26.40
C GLY A 987 43.10 -32.62 27.02
N GLY A 988 44.30 -33.14 27.27
CA GLY A 988 45.48 -32.30 27.55
C GLY A 988 45.51 -31.58 28.91
N ASN A 989 46.31 -30.52 29.05
CA ASN A 989 46.65 -29.85 30.32
C ASN A 989 45.58 -28.86 30.83
N GLN A 990 44.30 -29.19 30.68
CA GLN A 990 43.14 -28.32 31.00
C GLN A 990 42.51 -28.60 32.37
N ALA A 991 43.25 -29.31 33.24
CA ALA A 991 42.83 -29.63 34.60
C ALA A 991 43.54 -28.74 35.62
N GLY A 992 42.82 -28.33 36.66
CA GLY A 992 43.35 -27.53 37.77
C GLY A 992 42.77 -27.94 39.11
N LEU A 993 43.53 -27.73 40.19
CA LEU A 993 43.00 -27.92 41.54
C LEU A 993 41.93 -26.86 41.83
N ILE A 994 40.87 -27.27 42.52
CA ILE A 994 39.82 -26.38 43.05
C ILE A 994 39.75 -26.39 44.57
N TRP A 995 40.22 -27.48 45.20
CA TRP A 995 40.27 -27.61 46.65
C TRP A 995 41.59 -28.18 47.15
N LEU A 996 42.11 -27.58 48.21
CA LEU A 996 43.19 -28.12 49.03
C LEU A 996 42.65 -28.57 50.40
N GLY A 997 43.07 -29.75 50.83
CA GLY A 997 42.90 -30.25 52.19
C GLY A 997 44.10 -29.88 53.06
N SER A 998 43.83 -29.53 54.32
CA SER A 998 44.89 -29.22 55.29
C SER A 998 45.31 -30.46 56.10
N ASP A 999 46.54 -30.94 55.93
CA ASP A 999 47.21 -31.91 56.84
C ASP A 999 48.17 -31.12 57.77
N PRO A 1000 48.33 -31.50 59.06
CA PRO A 1000 49.38 -30.97 59.93
C PRO A 1000 50.83 -30.96 59.38
N PHE A 1001 51.13 -31.58 58.23
CA PHE A 1001 52.46 -31.60 57.62
C PHE A 1001 52.60 -30.91 56.24
N VAL A 1002 51.65 -31.01 55.29
CA VAL A 1002 51.64 -30.34 53.96
C VAL A 1002 50.21 -30.30 53.37
N ASP A 1003 49.80 -29.22 52.71
CA ASP A 1003 48.52 -29.14 51.97
C ASP A 1003 48.49 -30.09 50.76
N TYR A 1004 47.35 -30.73 50.48
CA TYR A 1004 47.18 -31.68 49.38
C TYR A 1004 45.89 -31.41 48.57
N GLY A 1005 45.87 -31.77 47.29
CA GLY A 1005 44.69 -31.60 46.44
C GLY A 1005 43.58 -32.59 46.81
N VAL A 1006 42.33 -32.10 46.90
CA VAL A 1006 41.15 -32.94 47.19
C VAL A 1006 39.99 -32.69 46.22
N GLY A 1007 40.17 -31.77 45.26
CA GLY A 1007 39.22 -31.50 44.19
C GLY A 1007 39.92 -30.97 42.96
N VAL A 1008 39.48 -31.42 41.79
CA VAL A 1008 39.98 -31.06 40.47
C VAL A 1008 38.81 -30.63 39.59
N PHE A 1009 39.00 -29.53 38.85
CA PHE A 1009 38.13 -29.15 37.75
C PHE A 1009 38.86 -29.40 36.43
N TYR A 1010 38.15 -29.99 35.49
CA TYR A 1010 38.64 -30.28 34.16
C TYR A 1010 37.73 -29.66 33.11
N ASP A 1011 38.23 -28.61 32.47
CA ASP A 1011 37.60 -27.97 31.32
C ASP A 1011 37.90 -28.79 30.06
N SER A 1012 37.30 -29.97 29.97
CA SER A 1012 37.54 -30.87 28.84
C SER A 1012 36.93 -30.30 27.57
N THR A 1013 37.49 -30.65 26.40
CA THR A 1013 36.93 -30.25 25.10
C THR A 1013 35.60 -30.93 24.75
N ILE A 1014 35.11 -31.85 25.60
CA ILE A 1014 33.90 -32.65 25.40
C ILE A 1014 32.76 -32.03 26.23
N ALA A 1015 32.89 -32.10 27.55
CA ALA A 1015 32.10 -31.38 28.54
C ALA A 1015 32.95 -31.23 29.82
N PRO A 1016 32.68 -30.27 30.71
CA PRO A 1016 33.47 -30.13 31.93
C PRO A 1016 33.23 -31.26 32.94
N VAL A 1017 34.25 -31.56 33.75
CA VAL A 1017 34.14 -32.52 34.87
C VAL A 1017 34.67 -31.91 36.16
N ILE A 1018 33.91 -32.04 37.25
CA ILE A 1018 34.36 -31.75 38.61
C ILE A 1018 34.53 -33.07 39.34
N SER A 1019 35.76 -33.34 39.77
CA SER A 1019 36.15 -34.56 40.48
C SER A 1019 36.64 -34.20 41.88
N GLN A 1020 36.01 -34.72 42.93
CA GLN A 1020 36.43 -34.44 44.30
C GLN A 1020 36.38 -35.65 45.24
N SER A 1021 37.31 -35.71 46.18
CA SER A 1021 37.50 -36.87 47.06
C SER A 1021 36.74 -36.79 48.39
N TRP A 1022 35.83 -35.84 48.51
CA TRP A 1022 35.08 -35.54 49.74
C TRP A 1022 33.62 -35.27 49.40
N GLU A 1023 32.72 -35.48 50.37
CA GLU A 1023 31.28 -35.31 50.17
C GLU A 1023 30.84 -33.86 50.30
N LEU A 1024 30.16 -33.32 49.29
CA LEU A 1024 29.67 -31.94 49.29
C LEU A 1024 28.81 -31.62 50.52
N GLY A 1025 28.05 -32.61 51.02
CA GLY A 1025 27.24 -32.47 52.23
C GLY A 1025 28.04 -32.07 53.48
N GLY A 1026 29.35 -32.35 53.50
CA GLY A 1026 30.26 -32.01 54.60
C GLY A 1026 30.82 -30.58 54.54
N TYR A 1027 30.52 -29.83 53.47
CA TYR A 1027 30.95 -28.44 53.29
C TYR A 1027 30.36 -27.52 54.35
N GLY A 1028 31.20 -26.96 55.23
CA GLY A 1028 30.76 -26.21 56.41
C GLY A 1028 30.47 -24.72 56.17
N SER A 1029 30.16 -24.33 54.93
CA SER A 1029 29.76 -22.96 54.54
C SER A 1029 28.49 -23.00 53.65
N ASP A 1030 28.13 -21.89 53.01
CA ASP A 1030 26.88 -21.78 52.26
C ASP A 1030 26.95 -22.45 50.87
N LEU A 1031 26.23 -23.57 50.71
CA LEU A 1031 26.11 -24.29 49.44
C LEU A 1031 25.41 -23.48 48.35
N MET A 1032 24.58 -22.50 48.71
CA MET A 1032 23.97 -21.56 47.75
C MET A 1032 24.98 -20.60 47.12
N LEU A 1033 26.23 -20.54 47.61
CA LEU A 1033 27.32 -19.83 46.96
C LEU A 1033 28.20 -20.76 46.12
N LEU A 1034 28.32 -22.02 46.50
CA LEU A 1034 29.21 -22.99 45.83
C LEU A 1034 28.55 -23.64 44.61
N ILE A 1035 27.31 -24.12 44.76
CA ILE A 1035 26.61 -24.86 43.70
C ILE A 1035 26.41 -24.02 42.43
N PRO A 1036 26.05 -22.72 42.50
CA PRO A 1036 25.96 -21.89 41.29
C PRO A 1036 27.29 -21.75 40.54
N LEU A 1037 28.43 -21.72 41.23
CA LEU A 1037 29.74 -21.66 40.58
C LEU A 1037 30.10 -22.98 39.90
N TYR A 1038 29.75 -24.10 40.53
CA TYR A 1038 29.87 -25.43 39.92
C TYR A 1038 29.01 -25.55 38.66
N LEU A 1039 27.74 -25.13 38.73
CA LEU A 1039 26.84 -25.10 37.58
C LEU A 1039 27.40 -24.24 36.45
N ALA A 1040 27.80 -22.99 36.74
CA ALA A 1040 28.36 -22.10 35.74
C ALA A 1040 29.57 -22.74 35.03
N ALA A 1041 30.52 -23.27 35.80
CA ALA A 1041 31.70 -23.95 35.26
C ALA A 1041 31.34 -25.19 34.42
N MET A 1042 30.34 -25.99 34.85
CA MET A 1042 29.92 -27.19 34.15
C MET A 1042 29.09 -26.92 32.89
N GLU A 1043 28.42 -25.77 32.81
CA GLU A 1043 27.62 -25.38 31.64
C GLU A 1043 28.41 -24.61 30.59
N GLY A 1044 29.73 -24.45 30.80
CA GLY A 1044 30.59 -23.64 29.94
C GLY A 1044 30.30 -22.12 30.06
N GLY A 1045 29.53 -21.73 31.07
CA GLY A 1045 29.25 -20.36 31.42
C GLY A 1045 30.36 -19.83 32.32
N LEU A 1046 31.18 -18.93 31.80
CA LEU A 1046 31.93 -18.02 32.67
C LEU A 1046 30.95 -17.44 33.71
N PRO A 1047 31.32 -17.27 34.99
CA PRO A 1047 30.53 -16.40 35.87
C PRO A 1047 30.30 -15.07 35.14
N PRO A 1048 29.06 -14.57 35.00
CA PRO A 1048 28.81 -13.35 34.28
C PRO A 1048 29.65 -12.24 34.90
N THR A 1049 30.60 -11.73 34.12
CA THR A 1049 31.19 -10.41 34.33
C THR A 1049 30.41 -9.37 33.53
N GLY A 1050 29.07 -9.54 33.49
CA GLY A 1050 28.14 -8.63 32.83
C GLY A 1050 27.85 -7.40 33.68
N ASP A 1051 27.54 -6.29 33.02
CA ASP A 1051 27.29 -5.01 33.69
C ASP A 1051 25.92 -5.03 34.39
N GLU A 1052 25.88 -4.66 35.68
CA GLU A 1052 24.63 -4.61 36.46
C GLU A 1052 23.78 -3.38 36.08
N PHE A 1053 22.47 -3.58 35.87
CA PHE A 1053 21.52 -2.51 35.58
C PHE A 1053 20.17 -2.68 36.28
N MET A 1054 19.31 -1.66 36.15
CA MET A 1054 17.91 -1.72 36.53
C MET A 1054 17.03 -1.48 35.30
N ARG A 1055 16.24 -2.47 34.90
CA ARG A 1055 15.35 -2.43 33.73
C ARG A 1055 14.28 -1.35 33.89
N GLY A 1056 14.30 -0.33 33.03
CA GLY A 1056 13.43 0.85 33.07
C GLY A 1056 13.99 2.10 33.78
N ASP A 1057 15.26 2.10 34.21
CA ASP A 1057 16.01 3.28 34.68
C ASP A 1057 16.96 3.78 33.57
N ILE A 1058 16.34 4.34 32.54
CA ILE A 1058 16.98 4.60 31.24
C ILE A 1058 17.86 5.85 31.31
N ASN A 1059 17.50 6.80 32.20
CA ASN A 1059 18.26 8.03 32.40
C ASN A 1059 19.36 7.88 33.49
N GLY A 1060 19.42 6.73 34.18
CA GLY A 1060 20.43 6.40 35.18
C GLY A 1060 20.30 7.19 36.49
N ASP A 1061 19.08 7.61 36.85
CA ASP A 1061 18.81 8.39 38.07
C ASP A 1061 18.44 7.53 39.30
N GLY A 1062 18.40 6.20 39.13
CA GLY A 1062 18.09 5.24 40.18
C GLY A 1062 16.58 5.05 40.40
N GLY A 1063 15.74 5.68 39.60
CA GLY A 1063 14.29 5.60 39.65
C GLY A 1063 13.71 5.11 38.33
N ARG A 1064 12.58 4.39 38.40
CA ARG A 1064 11.79 4.04 37.22
C ARG A 1064 10.53 4.87 37.18
N ASN A 1065 10.49 5.85 36.30
CA ASN A 1065 9.41 6.81 36.25
C ASN A 1065 9.20 7.41 34.84
N VAL A 1066 8.37 8.44 34.75
CA VAL A 1066 8.01 9.08 33.47
C VAL A 1066 9.23 9.71 32.79
N ALA A 1067 10.22 10.15 33.56
CA ALA A 1067 11.44 10.74 33.02
C ALA A 1067 12.21 9.74 32.14
N ASP A 1068 12.17 8.46 32.46
CA ASP A 1068 12.81 7.37 31.71
C ASP A 1068 12.11 7.13 30.37
N ALA A 1069 10.78 7.07 30.36
CA ALA A 1069 10.00 6.94 29.13
C ALA A 1069 10.22 8.14 28.18
N VAL A 1070 10.31 9.36 28.74
CA VAL A 1070 10.61 10.57 27.96
C VAL A 1070 12.04 10.53 27.42
N PHE A 1071 13.00 10.05 28.21
CA PHE A 1071 14.40 9.92 27.80
C PHE A 1071 14.56 8.92 26.65
N LEU A 1072 13.88 7.77 26.72
CA LEU A 1072 13.84 6.77 25.65
C LEU A 1072 13.24 7.33 24.34
N LEU A 1073 12.10 8.01 24.41
CA LEU A 1073 11.50 8.61 23.22
C LEU A 1073 12.40 9.71 22.63
N ALA A 1074 13.09 10.47 23.48
CA ALA A 1074 14.05 11.46 23.03
C ALA A 1074 15.28 10.82 22.36
N SER A 1075 15.78 9.69 22.86
CA SER A 1075 16.91 8.97 22.26
C SER A 1075 16.55 8.33 20.92
N LEU A 1076 15.29 7.89 20.75
CA LEU A 1076 14.79 7.31 19.50
C LEU A 1076 14.50 8.35 18.41
N PHE A 1077 13.90 9.50 18.76
CA PHE A 1077 13.28 10.38 17.76
C PHE A 1077 13.82 11.80 17.68
N VAL A 1078 14.62 12.26 18.64
CA VAL A 1078 15.07 13.66 18.67
C VAL A 1078 16.51 13.76 18.16
N PRO A 1079 16.77 14.36 16.98
CA PRO A 1079 18.12 14.47 16.44
C PRO A 1079 19.03 15.26 17.40
N GLY A 1080 20.16 14.65 17.79
CA GLY A 1080 21.14 15.26 18.69
C GLY A 1080 20.90 15.04 20.18
N SER A 1081 19.85 14.31 20.57
CA SER A 1081 19.70 13.83 21.95
C SER A 1081 20.75 12.77 22.31
N PRO A 1082 21.17 12.68 23.60
CA PRO A 1082 22.04 11.61 24.05
C PRO A 1082 21.39 10.22 23.85
N PRO A 1083 22.13 9.19 23.40
CA PRO A 1083 21.63 7.82 23.35
C PRO A 1083 21.47 7.25 24.77
N ALA A 1084 20.61 6.23 24.91
CA ALA A 1084 20.51 5.44 26.14
C ALA A 1084 21.88 4.83 26.48
N GLN A 1085 22.30 4.94 27.74
CA GLN A 1085 23.62 4.48 28.18
C GLN A 1085 23.66 2.98 28.46
N CYS A 1086 22.53 2.41 28.85
CA CYS A 1086 22.34 0.97 28.86
C CYS A 1086 21.14 0.61 27.98
N LEU A 1087 21.39 -0.26 26.98
CA LEU A 1087 20.33 -0.70 26.08
C LEU A 1087 19.43 -1.73 26.77
N ASP A 1088 19.97 -2.57 27.65
CA ASP A 1088 19.19 -3.54 28.44
C ASP A 1088 18.23 -2.85 29.41
N SER A 1089 18.62 -1.69 29.93
CA SER A 1089 17.71 -0.87 30.74
C SER A 1089 16.57 -0.26 29.90
N ALA A 1090 16.84 0.01 28.63
CA ALA A 1090 15.90 0.62 27.69
C ALA A 1090 14.94 -0.38 27.06
N ASP A 1091 15.31 -1.66 26.98
CA ASP A 1091 14.44 -2.78 26.65
C ASP A 1091 13.56 -3.13 27.87
N CYS A 1092 12.38 -2.52 27.92
CA CYS A 1092 11.50 -2.58 29.08
C CYS A 1092 10.58 -3.80 29.08
N ASN A 1093 10.35 -4.40 27.92
CA ASN A 1093 9.55 -5.62 27.76
C ASN A 1093 10.39 -6.89 27.57
N ASP A 1094 11.72 -6.77 27.54
CA ASP A 1094 12.72 -7.85 27.49
C ASP A 1094 12.58 -8.70 26.21
N ASP A 1095 12.41 -8.03 25.06
CA ASP A 1095 12.20 -8.66 23.76
C ASP A 1095 13.45 -8.68 22.85
N GLY A 1096 14.57 -8.17 23.33
CA GLY A 1096 15.85 -8.07 22.64
C GLY A 1096 15.97 -6.85 21.72
N GLY A 1097 15.08 -5.88 21.85
CA GLY A 1097 15.02 -4.68 21.01
C GLY A 1097 14.71 -3.39 21.79
N MET A 1098 15.36 -2.29 21.43
CA MET A 1098 15.05 -0.96 21.97
C MET A 1098 14.20 -0.15 20.97
N ASN A 1099 12.89 -0.02 21.21
CA ASN A 1099 11.94 0.64 20.31
C ASN A 1099 10.79 1.36 21.06
N VAL A 1100 9.71 1.69 20.35
CA VAL A 1100 8.55 2.42 20.93
C VAL A 1100 7.73 1.54 21.88
N ALA A 1101 7.69 0.23 21.62
CA ALA A 1101 6.98 -0.74 22.46
C ALA A 1101 7.47 -0.69 23.90
N ASP A 1102 8.77 -0.47 24.12
CA ASP A 1102 9.38 -0.30 25.43
C ASP A 1102 8.87 0.91 26.20
N ALA A 1103 8.74 2.05 25.51
CA ALA A 1103 8.17 3.25 26.10
C ALA A 1103 6.71 3.05 26.50
N VAL A 1104 5.93 2.34 25.67
CA VAL A 1104 4.54 1.98 25.95
C VAL A 1104 4.45 1.00 27.12
N PHE A 1105 5.33 0.00 27.18
CA PHE A 1105 5.38 -1.01 28.23
C PHE A 1105 5.71 -0.37 29.58
N LEU A 1106 6.72 0.49 29.63
CA LEU A 1106 7.11 1.23 30.83
C LEU A 1106 5.97 2.13 31.32
N LEU A 1107 5.35 2.93 30.45
CA LEU A 1107 4.22 3.79 30.83
C LEU A 1107 2.99 2.98 31.30
N SER A 1108 2.73 1.83 30.68
CA SER A 1108 1.65 0.92 31.08
C SER A 1108 1.90 0.39 32.49
N SER A 1109 3.13 -0.06 32.79
CA SER A 1109 3.52 -0.51 34.13
C SER A 1109 3.41 0.58 35.21
N LEU A 1110 3.56 1.86 34.83
CA LEU A 1110 3.51 3.00 35.75
C LEU A 1110 2.09 3.49 36.04
N PHE A 1111 1.18 3.42 35.07
CA PHE A 1111 -0.13 4.09 35.13
C PHE A 1111 -1.35 3.19 35.03
N ILE A 1112 -1.24 1.98 34.50
CA ILE A 1112 -2.38 1.07 34.30
C ILE A 1112 -2.44 0.07 35.46
N PRO A 1113 -3.48 0.12 36.32
CA PRO A 1113 -3.60 -0.83 37.42
C PRO A 1113 -3.75 -2.27 36.91
N GLY A 1114 -2.87 -3.17 37.34
CA GLY A 1114 -2.89 -4.59 36.97
C GLY A 1114 -1.97 -4.97 35.81
N SER A 1115 -1.29 -4.01 35.18
CA SER A 1115 -0.24 -4.32 34.19
C SER A 1115 0.98 -5.00 34.84
N PRO A 1116 1.67 -5.91 34.13
CA PRO A 1116 2.91 -6.53 34.64
C PRO A 1116 3.99 -5.48 34.92
N PRO A 1117 4.80 -5.64 35.98
CA PRO A 1117 6.02 -4.85 36.16
C PRO A 1117 7.08 -5.24 35.10
N PRO A 1118 8.08 -4.38 34.82
CA PRO A 1118 9.22 -4.75 33.99
C PRO A 1118 9.88 -6.06 34.46
N PRO A 1119 10.31 -6.94 33.54
CA PRO A 1119 11.06 -8.16 33.89
C PRO A 1119 12.31 -7.87 34.72
N ALA A 1120 12.83 -8.89 35.41
CA ALA A 1120 14.09 -8.74 36.15
C ALA A 1120 15.24 -8.37 35.18
N PRO A 1121 16.21 -7.52 35.59
CA PRO A 1121 16.40 -6.91 36.90
C PRO A 1121 15.60 -5.60 37.08
N SER A 1122 14.44 -5.66 37.73
CA SER A 1122 13.55 -4.51 37.97
C SER A 1122 13.43 -4.16 39.45
N GLY A 1123 14.53 -4.18 40.19
CA GLY A 1123 14.66 -3.61 41.54
C GLY A 1123 14.21 -4.51 42.70
N PRO A 1124 14.50 -4.10 43.95
CA PRO A 1124 15.09 -2.82 44.35
C PRO A 1124 16.63 -2.72 44.21
N GLY A 1125 17.32 -3.79 43.82
CA GLY A 1125 18.74 -3.77 43.45
C GLY A 1125 18.95 -3.91 41.94
N CYS A 1126 20.16 -3.59 41.48
CA CYS A 1126 20.57 -3.93 40.11
C CYS A 1126 20.89 -5.42 40.01
N GLY A 1127 20.87 -5.93 38.78
CA GLY A 1127 21.28 -7.28 38.46
C GLY A 1127 21.84 -7.34 37.05
N VAL A 1128 22.44 -8.46 36.71
CA VAL A 1128 22.79 -8.78 35.31
C VAL A 1128 21.52 -9.17 34.56
N ASP A 1129 21.55 -9.07 33.23
CA ASP A 1129 20.42 -9.54 32.42
C ASP A 1129 20.23 -11.06 32.60
N PRO A 1130 19.06 -11.54 33.09
CA PRO A 1130 18.77 -12.97 33.14
C PRO A 1130 18.48 -13.58 31.77
N THR A 1131 18.16 -12.77 30.76
CA THR A 1131 17.94 -13.19 29.38
C THR A 1131 19.17 -12.81 28.56
N SER A 1132 19.67 -13.74 27.75
CA SER A 1132 20.82 -13.45 26.88
C SER A 1132 20.31 -12.88 25.56
N ASP A 1133 20.75 -11.68 25.21
CA ASP A 1133 20.50 -11.08 23.91
C ASP A 1133 21.75 -10.36 23.34
N SER A 1134 21.55 -9.47 22.37
CA SER A 1134 22.61 -8.70 21.73
C SER A 1134 22.74 -7.26 22.23
N LEU A 1135 21.89 -6.86 23.18
CA LEU A 1135 21.95 -5.59 23.87
C LEU A 1135 22.99 -5.70 25.01
N ASP A 1136 23.51 -4.55 25.43
CA ASP A 1136 24.50 -4.45 26.51
C ASP A 1136 24.43 -3.06 27.14
N CYS A 1137 25.01 -2.91 28.33
CA CYS A 1137 25.26 -1.61 28.93
C CYS A 1137 26.61 -1.04 28.47
N LEU A 1138 26.61 0.14 27.84
CA LEU A 1138 27.84 0.77 27.31
C LEU A 1138 28.75 1.37 28.41
N VAL A 1139 28.33 1.33 29.69
CA VAL A 1139 29.06 1.92 30.82
C VAL A 1139 29.00 1.00 32.05
N GLN A 1140 30.15 0.43 32.42
CA GLN A 1140 30.33 -0.29 33.68
C GLN A 1140 29.97 0.61 34.88
N GLY A 1141 29.02 0.17 35.71
CA GLY A 1141 28.80 0.74 37.04
C GLY A 1141 27.88 1.97 37.12
N SER A 1142 26.89 2.10 36.24
CA SER A 1142 25.80 3.08 36.38
C SER A 1142 24.63 2.58 37.25
N CYS A 1143 24.87 1.60 38.13
CA CYS A 1143 23.96 1.30 39.23
C CYS A 1143 24.21 2.30 40.38
N PRO A 1144 23.18 2.96 40.95
CA PRO A 1144 23.35 3.96 42.02
C PRO A 1144 24.04 3.46 43.31
#